data_AF-A0A6P7XZI6-F1
#
_entry.id   AF-A0A6P7XZI6-F1
#
_cell.length_a   1.000
_cell.length_b   1.000
_cell.length_c   1.000
_cell.angle_alpha   90.00
_cell.angle_beta   90.00
_cell.angle_gamma   90.00
#
_symmetry.space_group_name_H-M   'P 1'
#
loop_
_entity.id
_entity.type
_entity.pdbx_description
1 polymer ?
#
loop_
_entity_poly.entity_id
_entity_poly.type
_entity_poly.pdbx_seq_one_letter_code
_entity_poly.pdbx_strand_id
1 'polypeptide(L)'
;MATSPCSSSGVSSSSSSSGFSLDSGLEIKTRSVEQTLVPLVSQITTLINHKDKLKKSDKTLQAIQRVGQAVNQAVGRFITVGEAIANENRELKEEMSMACIEAKRAGETIAKLTDVGSLDQPESDGRVTIFTDKTGVVKAARMLLSSVTKVLSTMEQLEKIGSFQEFVQIFSQFGNEMVEFAHLTGDRQNDLKDEKKKAKMAAARAVLEKCTMMLLTASKTCLRHPDCESARINKEGVFHRMRMALEQVVEIVTDVRLNGEVEVAPVSIYTGIKEFKSKVEGLRENLYFLSKESLSLMLELILEHTEDFTDSAYTSHECREHILELSKQTKTELEQLVAVWMQAQNQKTKVTNEDLELAILKTCQCIDELKKELHSAATVLVTDLLKCHADHIVLKALKIAGVEGNLEAVAEYACKLSEQKEQLVEVCRLLRHVSGTEPLEITCMHAEDTFQVTGPQIISAAETLALHPSSKIAKENLAVFCEAWESQLSDMAILLREINDVFEGRRGEKRAYLSLPRPGKHNASLKTLKPVKLDGEEQGKIAKLGLELRLLTSDVDSETEKWEDQESEIVRHGQSMSSMAYSMYLFTRGEGLLKTTQDLFHQAEVFATAGLKLSAVLHAFSNQLEDDDKPLLLVEIDKLISMSQQLQITAKAPVQGKIPIFTKVDTCILKTRGVMIVLARVLPVCYRLQRKHKAGNGCLRSPRTWKANRLQTVTNEDNLDGKSVEAFGVKSLEHHVANLTFLESK
;
A
#
# COMPACT_ATOMS: atom_id res chain seq x y z
N MET A 1 0.18 -36.83 51.32
CA MET A 1 1.33 -35.96 51.64
C MET A 1 2.57 -36.57 51.01
N ALA A 2 3.21 -35.77 50.16
CA ALA A 2 4.59 -35.79 49.65
C ALA A 2 5.38 -37.10 49.62
N THR A 3 5.94 -37.43 48.44
CA THR A 3 7.40 -37.52 48.18
C THR A 3 7.67 -38.01 46.75
N SER A 4 8.52 -37.30 46.01
CA SER A 4 9.26 -37.79 44.83
C SER A 4 10.19 -38.96 45.27
N PRO A 5 10.69 -39.89 44.40
CA PRO A 5 11.59 -39.55 43.28
C PRO A 5 11.57 -40.49 42.05
N CYS A 6 12.38 -40.13 41.05
CA CYS A 6 12.78 -40.81 39.81
C CYS A 6 12.69 -42.35 39.74
N SER A 7 12.24 -42.89 38.59
CA SER A 7 13.02 -43.85 37.77
C SER A 7 12.38 -44.19 36.40
N SER A 8 13.22 -44.09 35.37
CA SER A 8 13.30 -44.85 34.11
C SER A 8 12.17 -45.82 33.67
N SER A 9 11.70 -45.63 32.44
CA SER A 9 11.41 -46.69 31.45
C SER A 9 11.06 -45.97 30.13
N GLY A 10 11.72 -46.20 29.00
CA GLY A 10 11.71 -47.43 28.23
C GLY A 10 11.51 -46.99 26.78
N VAL A 11 12.60 -46.94 26.01
CA VAL A 11 12.57 -46.57 24.59
C VAL A 11 11.94 -47.73 23.84
N SER A 12 10.67 -47.57 23.44
CA SER A 12 10.01 -48.42 22.45
C SER A 12 10.03 -47.71 21.10
N SER A 13 10.85 -48.21 20.20
CA SER A 13 10.91 -47.84 18.79
C SER A 13 9.58 -48.18 18.09
N SER A 14 8.80 -47.16 17.74
CA SER A 14 7.75 -47.26 16.73
C SER A 14 8.08 -46.30 15.60
N SER A 15 8.51 -46.88 14.48
CA SER A 15 8.68 -46.24 13.18
C SER A 15 7.41 -45.52 12.75
N SER A 16 7.38 -44.19 12.90
CA SER A 16 6.38 -43.33 12.26
C SER A 16 6.93 -42.88 10.91
N SER A 17 6.37 -43.48 9.86
CA SER A 17 6.48 -43.06 8.48
C SER A 17 6.26 -41.56 8.35
N SER A 18 7.26 -40.86 7.81
CA SER A 18 7.19 -39.47 7.37
C SER A 18 6.16 -39.33 6.24
N GLY A 19 4.90 -39.15 6.62
CA GLY A 19 3.86 -38.65 5.73
C GLY A 19 4.08 -37.15 5.56
N PHE A 20 4.65 -36.76 4.41
CA PHE A 20 4.59 -35.39 3.94
C PHE A 20 3.13 -34.97 3.86
N SER A 21 2.69 -34.11 4.78
CA SER A 21 1.41 -33.43 4.71
C SER A 21 1.48 -32.45 3.54
N LEU A 22 0.94 -32.86 2.39
CA LEU A 22 0.77 -32.06 1.19
C LEU A 22 -0.40 -31.08 1.38
N ASP A 23 -0.24 -30.11 2.29
CA ASP A 23 -1.21 -29.01 2.46
C ASP A 23 -0.52 -27.68 2.83
N SER A 24 0.71 -27.49 2.35
CA SER A 24 1.34 -26.17 2.33
C SER A 24 0.87 -25.44 1.08
N GLY A 25 -0.21 -24.67 1.18
CA GLY A 25 -0.66 -23.79 0.10
C GLY A 25 0.52 -22.95 -0.41
N LEU A 26 0.87 -23.10 -1.69
CA LEU A 26 1.91 -22.29 -2.35
C LEU A 26 1.44 -20.83 -2.41
N GLU A 27 1.85 -20.02 -1.43
CA GLU A 27 1.60 -18.57 -1.45
C GLU A 27 2.68 -17.85 -2.27
N ILE A 28 2.26 -17.14 -3.33
CA ILE A 28 3.16 -16.29 -4.12
C ILE A 28 3.38 -14.96 -3.38
N LYS A 29 4.57 -14.78 -2.81
CA LYS A 29 4.91 -13.64 -1.92
C LYS A 29 5.41 -12.37 -2.64
N THR A 30 5.65 -12.44 -3.95
CA THR A 30 6.29 -11.35 -4.72
C THR A 30 5.55 -11.09 -6.03
N ARG A 31 5.43 -9.81 -6.41
CA ARG A 31 4.76 -9.39 -7.65
C ARG A 31 5.48 -9.89 -8.91
N SER A 32 6.81 -9.91 -8.90
CA SER A 32 7.62 -10.40 -10.02
C SER A 32 7.35 -11.88 -10.34
N VAL A 33 7.28 -12.74 -9.32
CA VAL A 33 6.90 -14.15 -9.46
C VAL A 33 5.44 -14.28 -9.92
N GLU A 34 4.53 -13.52 -9.33
CA GLU A 34 3.12 -13.51 -9.73
C GLU A 34 2.95 -13.15 -11.21
N GLN A 35 3.54 -12.04 -11.66
CA GLN A 35 3.52 -11.63 -13.07
C GLN A 35 4.13 -12.67 -14.01
N THR A 36 5.16 -13.39 -13.55
CA THR A 36 5.78 -14.47 -14.33
C THR A 36 4.86 -15.70 -14.44
N LEU A 37 4.08 -15.99 -13.40
CA LEU A 37 3.18 -17.15 -13.36
C LEU A 37 1.79 -16.89 -13.98
N VAL A 38 1.32 -15.64 -14.02
CA VAL A 38 -0.01 -15.27 -14.57
C VAL A 38 -0.30 -15.88 -15.95
N PRO A 39 0.60 -15.82 -16.95
CA PRO A 39 0.34 -16.42 -18.26
C PRO A 39 0.16 -17.95 -18.19
N LEU A 40 0.96 -18.62 -17.36
CA LEU A 40 0.90 -20.07 -17.19
C LEU A 40 -0.40 -20.50 -16.48
N VAL A 41 -0.79 -19.78 -15.43
CA VAL A 41 -2.05 -20.01 -14.70
C VAL A 41 -3.26 -19.81 -15.60
N SER A 42 -3.26 -18.77 -16.44
CA SER A 42 -4.34 -18.52 -17.41
C SER A 42 -4.52 -19.66 -18.41
N GLN A 43 -3.41 -20.17 -18.96
CA GLN A 43 -3.42 -21.29 -19.91
C GLN A 43 -3.91 -22.59 -19.25
N ILE A 44 -3.46 -22.89 -18.03
CA ILE A 44 -3.91 -24.06 -17.28
C ILE A 44 -5.39 -23.95 -16.89
N THR A 45 -5.84 -22.77 -16.46
CA THR A 45 -7.25 -22.51 -16.12
C THR A 45 -8.15 -22.73 -17.34
N THR A 46 -7.70 -22.31 -18.52
CA THR A 46 -8.39 -22.60 -19.79
C THR A 46 -8.54 -24.11 -20.01
N LEU A 47 -7.49 -24.90 -19.80
CA LEU A 47 -7.56 -26.37 -19.95
C LEU A 47 -8.52 -27.01 -18.94
N ILE A 48 -8.50 -26.56 -17.68
CA ILE A 48 -9.39 -27.05 -16.62
C ILE A 48 -10.86 -26.77 -16.96
N ASN A 49 -11.18 -25.54 -17.36
CA ASN A 49 -12.55 -25.14 -17.73
C ASN A 49 -13.10 -25.91 -18.95
N HIS A 50 -12.23 -26.50 -19.74
CA HIS A 50 -12.60 -27.35 -20.86
C HIS A 50 -12.65 -28.84 -20.51
N LYS A 51 -12.15 -29.28 -19.35
CA LYS A 51 -12.12 -30.70 -18.95
C LYS A 51 -13.52 -31.30 -18.79
N ASP A 52 -14.48 -30.54 -18.24
CA ASP A 52 -15.80 -31.04 -17.82
C ASP A 52 -16.92 -30.91 -18.88
N LYS A 53 -16.61 -30.45 -20.10
CA LYS A 53 -17.60 -30.33 -21.18
C LYS A 53 -17.76 -31.65 -21.93
N LEU A 54 -18.90 -32.32 -21.75
CA LEU A 54 -19.25 -33.65 -22.29
C LEU A 54 -19.37 -33.75 -23.83
N LYS A 55 -19.44 -32.63 -24.56
CA LYS A 55 -19.41 -32.59 -26.04
C LYS A 55 -18.47 -31.47 -26.51
N LYS A 56 -17.43 -31.81 -27.27
CA LYS A 56 -16.43 -30.87 -27.80
C LYS A 56 -16.41 -30.98 -29.33
N SER A 57 -16.38 -29.85 -30.03
CA SER A 57 -16.17 -29.83 -31.49
C SER A 57 -14.71 -30.11 -31.83
N ASP A 58 -14.40 -30.60 -33.03
CA ASP A 58 -13.01 -30.81 -33.49
C ASP A 58 -12.16 -29.53 -33.41
N LYS A 59 -12.78 -28.35 -33.65
CA LYS A 59 -12.12 -27.05 -33.47
C LYS A 59 -11.74 -26.79 -32.02
N THR A 60 -12.56 -27.26 -31.07
CA THR A 60 -12.31 -27.14 -29.63
C THR A 60 -11.20 -28.11 -29.20
N LEU A 61 -11.14 -29.31 -29.76
CA LEU A 61 -10.08 -30.29 -29.50
C LEU A 61 -8.71 -29.78 -29.99
N GLN A 62 -8.64 -29.22 -31.20
CA GLN A 62 -7.41 -28.59 -31.70
C GLN A 62 -6.96 -27.39 -30.87
N ALA A 63 -7.91 -26.58 -30.36
CA ALA A 63 -7.59 -25.48 -29.47
C ALA A 63 -7.00 -25.98 -28.13
N ILE A 64 -7.57 -27.03 -27.55
CA ILE A 64 -7.07 -27.65 -26.30
C ILE A 64 -5.64 -28.20 -26.50
N GLN A 65 -5.38 -28.87 -27.63
CA GLN A 65 -4.05 -29.39 -27.97
C GLN A 65 -3.01 -28.25 -28.09
N ARG A 66 -3.36 -27.15 -28.79
CA ARG A 66 -2.49 -25.97 -28.90
C ARG A 66 -2.20 -25.33 -27.54
N VAL A 67 -3.20 -25.24 -26.66
CA VAL A 67 -3.00 -24.69 -25.31
C VAL A 67 -2.08 -25.61 -24.50
N GLY A 68 -2.24 -26.94 -24.55
CA GLY A 68 -1.35 -27.85 -23.84
C GLY A 68 0.10 -27.84 -24.34
N GLN A 69 0.31 -27.68 -25.65
CA GLN A 69 1.64 -27.45 -26.22
C GLN A 69 2.24 -26.10 -25.77
N ALA A 70 1.43 -25.04 -25.73
CA ALA A 70 1.86 -23.73 -25.25
C ALA A 70 2.26 -23.76 -23.77
N VAL A 71 1.51 -24.51 -22.93
CA VAL A 71 1.86 -24.76 -21.52
C VAL A 71 3.21 -25.48 -21.42
N ASN A 72 3.42 -26.56 -22.17
CA ASN A 72 4.69 -27.30 -22.13
C ASN A 72 5.89 -26.44 -22.58
N GLN A 73 5.72 -25.59 -23.59
CA GLN A 73 6.76 -24.65 -24.00
C GLN A 73 7.04 -23.57 -22.94
N ALA A 74 6.00 -23.05 -22.29
CA ALA A 74 6.15 -22.09 -21.20
C ALA A 74 6.89 -22.70 -20.00
N VAL A 75 6.56 -23.95 -19.64
CA VAL A 75 7.26 -24.74 -18.61
C VAL A 75 8.73 -24.97 -19.01
N GLY A 76 9.01 -25.32 -20.28
CA GLY A 76 10.37 -25.48 -20.79
C GLY A 76 11.24 -24.21 -20.61
N ARG A 77 10.67 -23.04 -20.89
CA ARG A 77 11.36 -21.75 -20.65
C ARG A 77 11.66 -21.52 -19.17
N PHE A 78 10.73 -21.87 -18.29
CA PHE A 78 10.91 -21.75 -16.84
C PHE A 78 12.03 -22.68 -16.33
N ILE A 79 12.11 -23.89 -16.87
CA ILE A 79 13.16 -24.87 -16.55
C ILE A 79 14.54 -24.37 -16.97
N THR A 80 14.70 -23.80 -18.16
CA THR A 80 16.00 -23.25 -18.60
C THR A 80 16.52 -22.18 -17.63
N VAL A 81 15.62 -21.34 -17.11
CA VAL A 81 15.96 -20.35 -16.07
C VAL A 81 16.34 -21.04 -14.76
N GLY A 82 15.57 -22.04 -14.32
CA GLY A 82 15.87 -22.80 -13.11
C GLY A 82 17.20 -23.57 -13.19
N GLU A 83 17.52 -24.18 -14.33
CA GLU A 83 18.78 -24.87 -14.58
C GLU A 83 19.99 -23.92 -14.57
N ALA A 84 19.85 -22.72 -15.17
CA ALA A 84 20.86 -21.68 -15.07
C ALA A 84 21.10 -21.26 -13.62
N ILE A 85 20.02 -21.07 -12.84
CA ILE A 85 20.09 -20.75 -11.41
C ILE A 85 20.76 -21.89 -10.63
N ALA A 86 20.42 -23.15 -10.91
CA ALA A 86 21.02 -24.31 -10.25
C ALA A 86 22.54 -24.40 -10.52
N ASN A 87 22.97 -24.07 -11.73
CA ASN A 87 24.38 -24.09 -12.11
C ASN A 87 25.19 -22.96 -11.47
N GLU A 88 24.59 -21.79 -11.27
CA GLU A 88 25.22 -20.64 -10.61
C GLU A 88 25.24 -20.79 -9.07
N ASN A 89 24.49 -21.73 -8.48
CA ASN A 89 24.26 -21.77 -7.03
C ASN A 89 24.40 -23.17 -6.45
N ARG A 90 25.58 -23.46 -5.88
CA ARG A 90 25.96 -24.80 -5.40
C ARG A 90 25.04 -25.35 -4.29
N GLU A 91 24.55 -24.48 -3.40
CA GLU A 91 23.68 -24.86 -2.28
C GLU A 91 22.25 -25.21 -2.72
N LEU A 92 21.68 -24.47 -3.67
CA LEU A 92 20.33 -24.73 -4.19
C LEU A 92 20.31 -25.67 -5.39
N LYS A 93 21.48 -26.14 -5.86
CA LYS A 93 21.59 -26.89 -7.10
C LYS A 93 20.72 -28.13 -7.10
N GLU A 94 20.73 -28.89 -6.01
CA GLU A 94 19.98 -30.14 -5.90
C GLU A 94 18.47 -29.88 -5.86
N GLU A 95 18.00 -29.00 -4.98
CA GLU A 95 16.58 -28.64 -4.86
C GLU A 95 16.01 -28.02 -6.14
N MET A 96 16.74 -27.07 -6.75
CA MET A 96 16.34 -26.43 -7.98
C MET A 96 16.33 -27.40 -9.17
N SER A 97 17.31 -28.32 -9.23
CA SER A 97 17.32 -29.36 -10.27
C SER A 97 16.13 -30.31 -10.12
N MET A 98 15.79 -30.70 -8.90
CA MET A 98 14.61 -31.54 -8.62
C MET A 98 13.31 -30.83 -9.01
N ALA A 99 13.15 -29.56 -8.65
CA ALA A 99 12.00 -28.74 -9.05
C ALA A 99 11.88 -28.60 -10.58
N CYS A 100 13.00 -28.44 -11.28
CA CYS A 100 13.04 -28.39 -12.75
C CYS A 100 12.62 -29.73 -13.38
N ILE A 101 13.07 -30.85 -12.82
CA ILE A 101 12.68 -32.20 -13.28
C ILE A 101 11.18 -32.44 -13.07
N GLU A 102 10.63 -32.04 -11.92
CA GLU A 102 9.21 -32.17 -11.62
C GLU A 102 8.35 -31.29 -12.53
N ALA A 103 8.73 -30.03 -12.72
CA ALA A 103 8.08 -29.12 -13.65
C ALA A 103 8.08 -29.69 -15.08
N LYS A 104 9.20 -30.25 -15.52
CA LYS A 104 9.33 -30.89 -16.84
C LYS A 104 8.33 -32.03 -17.01
N ARG A 105 8.28 -32.92 -16.02
CA ARG A 105 7.35 -34.06 -16.00
C ARG A 105 5.89 -33.59 -16.05
N ALA A 106 5.54 -32.54 -15.31
CA ALA A 106 4.20 -31.96 -15.31
C ALA A 106 3.81 -31.36 -16.68
N GLY A 107 4.70 -30.57 -17.29
CA GLY A 107 4.50 -29.98 -18.62
C GLY A 107 4.29 -31.04 -19.71
N GLU A 108 5.14 -32.08 -19.71
CA GLU A 108 5.02 -33.21 -20.66
C GLU A 108 3.72 -34.00 -20.46
N THR A 109 3.30 -34.18 -19.21
CA THR A 109 2.04 -34.88 -18.89
C THR A 109 0.83 -34.09 -19.37
N ILE A 110 0.81 -32.77 -19.16
CA ILE A 110 -0.27 -31.90 -19.66
C ILE A 110 -0.33 -31.95 -21.19
N ALA A 111 0.81 -31.85 -21.88
CA ALA A 111 0.87 -31.94 -23.33
C ALA A 111 0.27 -33.26 -23.84
N LYS A 112 0.67 -34.40 -23.25
CA LYS A 112 0.14 -35.73 -23.59
C LYS A 112 -1.36 -35.85 -23.34
N LEU A 113 -1.88 -35.32 -22.24
CA LEU A 113 -3.31 -35.37 -21.91
C LEU A 113 -4.16 -34.48 -22.83
N THR A 114 -3.57 -33.44 -23.40
CA THR A 114 -4.23 -32.56 -24.38
C THR A 114 -4.04 -33.00 -25.83
N ASP A 115 -3.20 -34.00 -26.06
CA ASP A 115 -2.89 -34.53 -27.39
C ASP A 115 -3.92 -35.59 -27.78
N VAL A 116 -4.92 -35.20 -28.57
CA VAL A 116 -5.99 -36.10 -29.04
C VAL A 116 -5.69 -36.63 -30.46
N GLY A 117 -4.44 -36.48 -30.91
CA GLY A 117 -4.00 -36.85 -32.25
C GLY A 117 -2.82 -37.82 -32.23
N SER A 118 -2.92 -38.96 -31.55
CA SER A 118 -2.02 -40.08 -31.85
C SER A 118 -2.56 -40.85 -33.06
N LEU A 119 -2.21 -40.39 -34.26
CA LEU A 119 -1.86 -41.16 -35.45
C LEU A 119 -1.39 -40.13 -36.50
N ASP A 120 -0.11 -40.25 -36.85
CA ASP A 120 0.63 -39.58 -37.94
C ASP A 120 1.30 -38.21 -37.68
N GLN A 121 2.62 -38.29 -37.39
CA GLN A 121 3.65 -37.27 -37.63
C GLN A 121 3.88 -37.04 -39.15
N PRO A 122 4.58 -35.98 -39.67
CA PRO A 122 5.80 -35.36 -39.11
C PRO A 122 6.06 -33.82 -39.31
N GLU A 123 7.07 -33.35 -38.59
CA GLU A 123 8.10 -32.30 -38.86
C GLU A 123 7.86 -30.79 -39.14
N SER A 124 8.67 -29.99 -38.41
CA SER A 124 9.17 -28.61 -38.63
C SER A 124 8.14 -27.46 -38.51
N ASP A 125 8.40 -26.35 -37.80
CA ASP A 125 9.55 -25.46 -37.94
C ASP A 125 9.84 -24.74 -36.59
N GLY A 126 11.06 -24.92 -36.10
CA GLY A 126 11.55 -24.33 -34.87
C GLY A 126 11.96 -22.87 -35.08
N ARG A 127 10.99 -21.95 -35.06
CA ARG A 127 11.31 -20.54 -34.78
C ARG A 127 11.42 -20.32 -33.29
N VAL A 128 12.62 -20.55 -32.78
CA VAL A 128 13.08 -20.06 -31.48
C VAL A 128 13.14 -18.54 -31.57
N THR A 129 12.10 -17.85 -31.08
CA THR A 129 12.22 -16.46 -30.67
C THR A 129 12.90 -16.42 -29.31
N ILE A 130 14.18 -16.06 -29.33
CA ILE A 130 14.98 -15.76 -28.15
C ILE A 130 14.38 -14.48 -27.53
N PHE A 131 13.61 -14.63 -26.45
CA PHE A 131 13.43 -13.59 -25.44
C PHE A 131 14.23 -14.02 -24.21
N THR A 132 15.53 -13.69 -24.22
CA THR A 132 16.29 -13.59 -23.00
C THR A 132 15.74 -12.41 -22.20
N ASP A 133 15.31 -12.67 -20.97
CA ASP A 133 15.75 -11.96 -19.75
C ASP A 133 14.66 -11.99 -18.65
N LYS A 134 14.52 -13.12 -17.95
CA LYS A 134 13.69 -13.25 -16.73
C LYS A 134 14.33 -14.19 -15.67
N THR A 135 15.63 -14.03 -15.41
CA THR A 135 16.42 -14.73 -14.36
C THR A 135 16.47 -13.99 -13.01
N GLY A 136 15.60 -13.00 -12.79
CA GLY A 136 15.81 -11.94 -11.78
C GLY A 136 15.55 -12.28 -10.30
N VAL A 137 14.65 -13.21 -9.97
CA VAL A 137 14.08 -13.22 -8.60
C VAL A 137 15.00 -13.86 -7.56
N VAL A 138 15.54 -15.05 -7.82
CA VAL A 138 16.47 -15.72 -6.88
C VAL A 138 17.83 -15.03 -6.88
N LYS A 139 18.22 -14.47 -8.02
CA LYS A 139 19.43 -13.64 -8.16
C LYS A 139 19.31 -12.36 -7.32
N ALA A 140 18.16 -11.69 -7.30
CA ALA A 140 17.94 -10.48 -6.52
C ALA A 140 18.03 -10.70 -5.00
N ALA A 141 17.43 -11.77 -4.47
CA ALA A 141 17.53 -12.09 -3.03
C ALA A 141 18.98 -12.37 -2.60
N ARG A 142 19.73 -13.13 -3.41
CA ARG A 142 21.16 -13.40 -3.14
C ARG A 142 22.05 -12.18 -3.32
N MET A 143 21.83 -11.37 -4.35
CA MET A 143 22.54 -10.11 -4.52
C MET A 143 22.34 -9.21 -3.29
N LEU A 144 21.12 -9.18 -2.75
CA LEU A 144 20.83 -8.41 -1.56
C LEU A 144 21.49 -9.00 -0.30
N LEU A 145 21.48 -10.32 -0.09
CA LEU A 145 22.21 -10.96 1.03
C LEU A 145 23.73 -10.77 0.92
N SER A 146 24.29 -10.86 -0.29
CA SER A 146 25.69 -10.55 -0.55
C SER A 146 25.98 -9.08 -0.25
N SER A 147 25.07 -8.17 -0.63
CA SER A 147 25.20 -6.74 -0.32
C SER A 147 25.12 -6.47 1.19
N VAL A 148 24.25 -7.15 1.95
CA VAL A 148 24.25 -7.08 3.42
C VAL A 148 25.61 -7.51 3.98
N THR A 149 26.15 -8.63 3.49
CA THR A 149 27.43 -9.17 3.96
C THR A 149 28.59 -8.19 3.70
N LYS A 150 28.60 -7.54 2.52
CA LYS A 150 29.59 -6.49 2.20
C LYS A 150 29.48 -5.31 3.16
N VAL A 151 28.26 -4.78 3.35
CA VAL A 151 28.01 -3.65 4.27
C VAL A 151 28.45 -4.00 5.69
N LEU A 152 28.10 -5.19 6.21
CA LEU A 152 28.53 -5.65 7.53
C LEU A 152 30.06 -5.76 7.63
N SER A 153 30.71 -6.37 6.63
CA SER A 153 32.17 -6.49 6.59
C SER A 153 32.85 -5.11 6.62
N THR A 154 32.36 -4.15 5.83
CA THR A 154 32.93 -2.80 5.80
C THR A 154 32.63 -2.03 7.10
N MET A 155 31.49 -2.27 7.73
CA MET A 155 31.20 -1.74 9.08
C MET A 155 32.17 -2.28 10.14
N GLU A 156 32.46 -3.58 10.14
CA GLU A 156 33.46 -4.18 11.04
C GLU A 156 34.86 -3.59 10.85
N GLN A 157 35.21 -3.23 9.61
CA GLN A 157 36.45 -2.51 9.33
C GLN A 157 36.41 -1.09 9.90
N LEU A 158 35.31 -0.33 9.69
CA LEU A 158 35.10 1.02 10.24
C LEU A 158 35.18 1.09 11.77
N GLU A 159 34.82 0.00 12.48
CA GLU A 159 34.94 -0.06 13.93
C GLU A 159 36.40 0.00 14.40
N LYS A 160 37.31 -0.67 13.67
CA LYS A 160 38.71 -0.92 14.05
C LYS A 160 39.70 0.17 13.60
N ILE A 161 39.22 1.18 12.86
CA ILE A 161 40.08 2.21 12.27
C ILE A 161 40.77 3.06 13.35
N GLY A 162 42.07 3.26 13.18
CA GLY A 162 42.90 4.08 14.06
C GLY A 162 43.38 5.41 13.47
N SER A 163 43.11 5.68 12.18
CA SER A 163 43.60 6.89 11.49
C SER A 163 42.56 7.55 10.59
N PHE A 164 42.66 8.87 10.43
CA PHE A 164 41.73 9.64 9.60
C PHE A 164 41.86 9.34 8.10
N GLN A 165 43.09 9.02 7.64
CA GLN A 165 43.34 8.68 6.24
C GLN A 165 42.68 7.36 5.85
N GLU A 166 42.87 6.32 6.67
CA GLU A 166 42.20 5.02 6.49
C GLU A 166 40.68 5.18 6.59
N PHE A 167 40.21 5.99 7.55
CA PHE A 167 38.78 6.27 7.70
C PHE A 167 38.13 6.82 6.44
N VAL A 168 38.73 7.81 5.78
CA VAL A 168 38.16 8.40 4.55
C VAL A 168 38.04 7.36 3.44
N GLN A 169 39.04 6.49 3.29
CA GLN A 169 39.03 5.44 2.27
C GLN A 169 37.94 4.39 2.53
N ILE A 170 37.91 3.82 3.74
CA ILE A 170 36.93 2.78 4.09
C ILE A 170 35.51 3.36 4.12
N PHE A 171 35.33 4.59 4.60
CA PHE A 171 34.00 5.22 4.64
C PHE A 171 33.49 5.57 3.23
N SER A 172 34.38 5.90 2.29
CA SER A 172 34.01 6.08 0.88
C SER A 172 33.52 4.76 0.26
N GLN A 173 34.23 3.65 0.52
CA GLN A 173 33.78 2.32 0.10
C GLN A 173 32.42 1.97 0.71
N PHE A 174 32.28 2.14 2.03
CA PHE A 174 31.02 1.93 2.74
C PHE A 174 29.87 2.74 2.14
N GLY A 175 30.09 4.01 1.82
CA GLY A 175 29.08 4.87 1.19
C GLY A 175 28.61 4.34 -0.16
N ASN A 176 29.53 3.84 -1.01
CA ASN A 176 29.18 3.24 -2.30
C ASN A 176 28.36 1.95 -2.12
N GLU A 177 28.77 1.09 -1.18
CA GLU A 177 28.04 -0.14 -0.85
C GLU A 177 26.64 0.16 -0.30
N MET A 178 26.49 1.21 0.51
CA MET A 178 25.19 1.67 1.03
C MET A 178 24.27 2.20 -0.08
N VAL A 179 24.80 2.86 -1.12
CA VAL A 179 24.00 3.29 -2.28
C VAL A 179 23.48 2.08 -3.06
N GLU A 180 24.35 1.12 -3.37
CA GLU A 180 23.95 -0.13 -4.04
C GLU A 180 22.88 -0.87 -3.21
N PHE A 181 23.13 -0.99 -1.90
CA PHE A 181 22.22 -1.63 -0.97
C PHE A 181 20.86 -0.92 -0.89
N ALA A 182 20.84 0.41 -0.90
CA ALA A 182 19.62 1.21 -0.92
C ALA A 182 18.81 1.02 -2.22
N HIS A 183 19.44 0.76 -3.36
CA HIS A 183 18.71 0.39 -4.57
C HIS A 183 18.10 -1.01 -4.45
N LEU A 184 18.90 -2.00 -4.05
CA LEU A 184 18.45 -3.39 -3.95
C LEU A 184 17.30 -3.57 -2.95
N THR A 185 17.41 -2.95 -1.76
CA THR A 185 16.35 -3.01 -0.74
C THR A 185 15.08 -2.29 -1.17
N GLY A 186 15.17 -1.30 -2.06
CA GLY A 186 14.03 -0.51 -2.55
C GLY A 186 13.27 -1.27 -3.62
N ASP A 187 13.99 -1.88 -4.56
CA ASP A 187 13.42 -2.81 -5.53
C ASP A 187 12.73 -3.97 -4.82
N ARG A 188 13.36 -4.52 -3.78
CA ARG A 188 12.75 -5.59 -2.97
C ARG A 188 11.49 -5.13 -2.24
N GLN A 189 11.51 -3.95 -1.61
CA GLN A 189 10.33 -3.37 -0.96
C GLN A 189 9.14 -3.29 -1.93
N ASN A 190 9.36 -2.80 -3.15
CA ASN A 190 8.30 -2.65 -4.15
C ASN A 190 7.77 -4.00 -4.67
N ASP A 191 8.64 -5.00 -4.74
CA ASP A 191 8.34 -6.35 -5.22
C ASP A 191 7.56 -7.21 -4.21
N LEU A 192 7.70 -6.95 -2.91
CA LEU A 192 6.93 -7.66 -1.88
C LEU A 192 5.42 -7.49 -2.10
N LYS A 193 4.62 -8.48 -1.70
CA LYS A 193 3.15 -8.37 -1.65
C LYS A 193 2.64 -8.06 -0.25
N ASP A 194 3.23 -8.67 0.76
CA ASP A 194 2.91 -8.48 2.17
C ASP A 194 3.23 -7.03 2.62
N GLU A 195 2.19 -6.27 2.98
CA GLU A 195 2.28 -4.88 3.42
C GLU A 195 3.04 -4.74 4.75
N LYS A 196 2.98 -5.76 5.62
CA LYS A 196 3.74 -5.79 6.88
C LYS A 196 5.23 -5.84 6.60
N LYS A 197 5.66 -6.74 5.72
CA LYS A 197 7.07 -6.85 5.30
C LYS A 197 7.55 -5.61 4.56
N LYS A 198 6.69 -4.96 3.77
CA LYS A 198 7.02 -3.66 3.15
C LYS A 198 7.27 -2.57 4.17
N ALA A 199 6.38 -2.44 5.15
CA ALA A 199 6.50 -1.42 6.18
C ALA A 199 7.75 -1.65 7.05
N LYS A 200 8.05 -2.90 7.44
CA LYS A 200 9.30 -3.26 8.12
C LYS A 200 10.54 -2.92 7.27
N MET A 201 10.52 -3.23 5.98
CA MET A 201 11.61 -2.89 5.06
C MET A 201 11.81 -1.37 4.95
N ALA A 202 10.71 -0.61 4.89
CA ALA A 202 10.74 0.85 4.86
C ALA A 202 11.36 1.42 6.15
N ALA A 203 10.97 0.90 7.32
CA ALA A 203 11.54 1.29 8.61
C ALA A 203 13.04 1.00 8.70
N ALA A 204 13.47 -0.21 8.32
CA ALA A 204 14.89 -0.58 8.30
C ALA A 204 15.72 0.32 7.36
N ARG A 205 15.20 0.62 6.16
CA ARG A 205 15.83 1.56 5.23
C ARG A 205 15.96 2.96 5.80
N ALA A 206 14.91 3.47 6.46
CA ALA A 206 14.93 4.79 7.09
C ALA A 206 16.00 4.89 8.20
N VAL A 207 16.16 3.83 9.00
CA VAL A 207 17.24 3.75 10.00
C VAL A 207 18.61 3.84 9.33
N LEU A 208 18.86 3.02 8.30
CA LEU A 208 20.15 2.97 7.62
C LEU A 208 20.52 4.28 6.93
N GLU A 209 19.54 4.94 6.32
CA GLU A 209 19.73 6.25 5.69
C GLU A 209 20.15 7.31 6.73
N LYS A 210 19.39 7.46 7.82
CA LYS A 210 19.69 8.42 8.88
C LYS A 210 21.03 8.11 9.57
N CYS A 211 21.32 6.83 9.83
CA CYS A 211 22.54 6.41 10.51
C CYS A 211 23.81 6.61 9.69
N THR A 212 23.74 6.66 8.35
CA THR A 212 24.93 6.82 7.51
C THR A 212 25.67 8.13 7.85
N MET A 213 24.94 9.24 8.00
CA MET A 213 25.56 10.52 8.39
C MET A 213 26.01 10.53 9.85
N MET A 214 25.18 9.97 10.74
CA MET A 214 25.50 9.88 12.17
C MET A 214 26.78 9.06 12.40
N LEU A 215 26.98 7.99 11.62
CA LEU A 215 28.16 7.14 11.68
C LEU A 215 29.41 7.90 11.24
N LEU A 216 29.30 8.72 10.19
CA LEU A 216 30.37 9.58 9.69
C LEU A 216 30.85 10.52 10.80
N THR A 217 29.94 11.28 11.40
CA THR A 217 30.29 12.29 12.39
C THR A 217 30.74 11.68 13.71
N ALA A 218 30.09 10.60 14.17
CA ALA A 218 30.46 9.93 15.41
C ALA A 218 31.86 9.28 15.30
N SER A 219 32.16 8.66 14.14
CA SER A 219 33.48 8.07 13.89
C SER A 219 34.58 9.12 13.79
N LYS A 220 34.34 10.22 13.07
CA LYS A 220 35.28 11.36 13.04
C LYS A 220 35.54 11.93 14.43
N THR A 221 34.50 12.02 15.26
CA THR A 221 34.60 12.52 16.62
C THR A 221 35.44 11.61 17.50
N CYS A 222 35.23 10.29 17.44
CA CYS A 222 36.06 9.31 18.16
C CYS A 222 37.52 9.33 17.71
N LEU A 223 37.79 9.44 16.40
CA LEU A 223 39.16 9.52 15.88
C LEU A 223 39.86 10.81 16.31
N ARG A 224 39.10 11.90 16.52
CA ARG A 224 39.64 13.17 16.98
C ARG A 224 39.90 13.15 18.50
N HIS A 225 39.03 12.49 19.25
CA HIS A 225 39.01 12.46 20.71
C HIS A 225 38.96 11.00 21.21
N PRO A 226 40.05 10.22 21.06
CA PRO A 226 40.04 8.78 21.31
C PRO A 226 39.81 8.39 22.77
N ASP A 227 40.17 9.26 23.72
CA ASP A 227 39.99 9.03 25.15
C ASP A 227 38.63 9.52 25.69
N CYS A 228 37.75 10.01 24.80
CA CYS A 228 36.45 10.54 25.19
C CYS A 228 35.39 9.42 25.21
N GLU A 229 34.96 9.03 26.41
CA GLU A 229 33.99 7.95 26.60
C GLU A 229 32.64 8.23 25.92
N SER A 230 32.12 9.45 26.06
CA SER A 230 30.85 9.85 25.45
C SER A 230 30.93 9.89 23.91
N ALA A 231 32.10 10.12 23.31
CA ALA A 231 32.27 9.96 21.87
C ALA A 231 32.15 8.48 21.47
N ARG A 232 32.79 7.58 22.23
CA ARG A 232 32.80 6.13 21.97
C ARG A 232 31.41 5.51 22.09
N ILE A 233 30.68 5.83 23.16
CA ILE A 233 29.29 5.40 23.36
C ILE A 233 28.41 5.86 22.20
N ASN A 234 28.58 7.11 21.76
CA ASN A 234 27.82 7.66 20.65
C ASN A 234 28.08 6.89 19.34
N LYS A 235 29.35 6.61 19.01
CA LYS A 235 29.73 5.78 17.85
C LYS A 235 29.16 4.36 17.95
N GLU A 236 29.34 3.68 19.08
CA GLU A 236 28.88 2.30 19.28
C GLU A 236 27.36 2.17 19.13
N GLY A 237 26.61 3.13 19.66
CA GLY A 237 25.14 3.17 19.50
C GLY A 237 24.70 3.24 18.04
N VAL A 238 25.43 3.98 17.18
CA VAL A 238 25.11 4.03 15.73
C VAL A 238 25.40 2.69 15.06
N PHE A 239 26.54 2.07 15.36
CA PHE A 239 26.88 0.74 14.83
C PHE A 239 25.84 -0.32 15.20
N HIS A 240 25.47 -0.37 16.48
CA HIS A 240 24.46 -1.29 16.98
C HIS A 240 23.12 -1.10 16.24
N ARG A 241 22.67 0.15 16.12
CA ARG A 241 21.42 0.49 15.42
C ARG A 241 21.42 0.10 13.94
N MET A 242 22.54 0.29 13.25
CA MET A 242 22.69 -0.14 11.86
C MET A 242 22.68 -1.67 11.71
N ARG A 243 23.33 -2.40 12.63
CA ARG A 243 23.27 -3.88 12.64
C ARG A 243 21.85 -4.40 12.80
N MET A 244 21.09 -3.87 13.75
CA MET A 244 19.68 -4.27 13.94
C MET A 244 18.84 -4.03 12.69
N ALA A 245 19.05 -2.91 11.99
CA ALA A 245 18.35 -2.65 10.72
C ALA A 245 18.77 -3.62 9.60
N LEU A 246 20.05 -4.00 9.52
CA LEU A 246 20.52 -5.00 8.56
C LEU A 246 19.96 -6.39 8.86
N GLU A 247 19.88 -6.79 10.14
CA GLU A 247 19.25 -8.04 10.58
C GLU A 247 17.77 -8.08 10.21
N GLN A 248 17.03 -6.99 10.40
CA GLN A 248 15.64 -6.90 9.94
C GLN A 248 15.52 -7.07 8.42
N VAL A 249 16.44 -6.51 7.63
CA VAL A 249 16.46 -6.73 6.17
C VAL A 249 16.71 -8.21 5.84
N VAL A 250 17.63 -8.88 6.54
CA VAL A 250 17.89 -10.32 6.37
C VAL A 250 16.66 -11.14 6.71
N GLU A 251 15.98 -10.86 7.82
CA GLU A 251 14.74 -11.54 8.22
C GLU A 251 13.67 -11.42 7.13
N ILE A 252 13.44 -10.21 6.61
CA ILE A 252 12.41 -9.95 5.58
C ILE A 252 12.71 -10.72 4.28
N VAL A 253 13.99 -10.86 3.94
CA VAL A 253 14.43 -11.42 2.66
C VAL A 253 14.51 -12.94 2.70
N THR A 254 14.95 -13.51 3.82
CA THR A 254 15.09 -14.95 4.02
C THR A 254 13.82 -15.62 4.51
N ASP A 255 12.90 -14.85 5.12
CA ASP A 255 11.72 -15.39 5.82
C ASP A 255 12.09 -16.34 6.99
N VAL A 256 13.35 -16.30 7.43
CA VAL A 256 13.87 -17.06 8.56
C VAL A 256 14.05 -16.10 9.74
N ARG A 257 13.33 -16.34 10.83
CA ARG A 257 13.63 -15.68 12.11
C ARG A 257 14.92 -16.27 12.65
N LEU A 258 15.93 -15.41 12.82
CA LEU A 258 17.23 -15.82 13.38
C LEU A 258 17.13 -16.15 14.89
N ASN A 259 16.12 -15.60 15.59
CA ASN A 259 15.80 -15.90 16.98
C ASN A 259 14.45 -16.64 17.06
N GLY A 260 14.45 -17.85 17.62
CA GLY A 260 13.32 -18.79 17.65
C GLY A 260 12.14 -18.42 18.55
N GLU A 261 11.96 -17.15 18.91
CA GLU A 261 10.80 -16.70 19.67
C GLU A 261 9.69 -16.22 18.72
N VAL A 262 8.53 -16.85 18.83
CA VAL A 262 7.30 -16.34 18.23
C VAL A 262 6.90 -15.11 19.03
N GLU A 263 7.51 -13.97 18.70
CA GLU A 263 7.03 -12.67 19.16
C GLU A 263 5.62 -12.47 18.59
N VAL A 264 4.62 -12.80 19.40
CA VAL A 264 3.23 -12.41 19.18
C VAL A 264 3.19 -10.95 19.55
N ALA A 265 3.36 -10.08 18.55
CA ALA A 265 3.19 -8.64 18.76
C ALA A 265 1.79 -8.42 19.37
N PRO A 266 1.66 -7.66 20.47
CA PRO A 266 0.37 -7.41 21.10
C PRO A 266 -0.59 -6.79 20.08
N VAL A 267 -1.82 -7.31 20.04
CA VAL A 267 -2.85 -6.86 19.10
C VAL A 267 -3.26 -5.43 19.48
N SER A 268 -3.22 -4.52 18.51
CA SER A 268 -3.65 -3.13 18.75
C SER A 268 -5.13 -3.06 19.14
N ILE A 269 -5.50 -2.10 19.98
CA ILE A 269 -6.91 -1.86 20.36
C ILE A 269 -7.79 -1.71 19.11
N TYR A 270 -7.33 -0.98 18.09
CA TYR A 270 -8.07 -0.81 16.85
C TYR A 270 -8.39 -2.15 16.18
N THR A 271 -7.42 -3.05 16.06
CA THR A 271 -7.60 -4.38 15.45
C THR A 271 -8.51 -5.24 16.31
N GLY A 272 -8.31 -5.25 17.63
CA GLY A 272 -9.18 -5.93 18.58
C GLY A 272 -10.64 -5.48 18.46
N ILE A 273 -10.90 -4.17 18.43
CA ILE A 273 -12.25 -3.61 18.25
C ILE A 273 -12.85 -4.02 16.91
N LYS A 274 -12.07 -3.98 15.82
CA LYS A 274 -12.53 -4.39 14.49
C LYS A 274 -12.95 -5.86 14.46
N GLU A 275 -12.14 -6.74 15.05
CA GLU A 275 -12.44 -8.18 15.14
C GLU A 275 -13.65 -8.45 16.04
N PHE A 276 -13.68 -7.86 17.23
CA PHE A 276 -14.81 -7.96 18.17
C PHE A 276 -16.12 -7.53 17.50
N LYS A 277 -16.11 -6.36 16.84
CA LYS A 277 -17.28 -5.85 16.11
C LYS A 277 -17.72 -6.82 15.00
N SER A 278 -16.79 -7.33 14.19
CA SER A 278 -17.12 -8.31 13.15
C SER A 278 -17.75 -9.59 13.73
N LYS A 279 -17.28 -10.07 14.90
CA LYS A 279 -17.84 -11.24 15.58
C LYS A 279 -19.24 -10.96 16.15
N VAL A 280 -19.45 -9.79 16.74
CA VAL A 280 -20.77 -9.34 17.22
C VAL A 280 -21.76 -9.21 16.05
N GLU A 281 -21.35 -8.62 14.93
CA GLU A 281 -22.19 -8.47 13.75
C GLU A 281 -22.49 -9.80 13.05
N GLY A 282 -21.56 -10.76 13.09
CA GLY A 282 -21.77 -12.11 12.53
C GLY A 282 -22.90 -12.89 13.21
N LEU A 283 -23.31 -12.52 14.43
CA LEU A 283 -24.46 -13.14 15.12
C LEU A 283 -25.75 -13.03 14.30
N ARG A 284 -25.84 -12.06 13.40
CA ARG A 284 -26.95 -11.91 12.44
C ARG A 284 -27.10 -13.10 11.50
N GLU A 285 -25.98 -13.69 11.10
CA GLU A 285 -25.95 -14.76 10.11
C GLU A 285 -26.05 -16.14 10.76
N ASN A 286 -25.39 -16.31 11.92
CA ASN A 286 -25.37 -17.57 12.62
C ASN A 286 -25.32 -17.34 14.13
N LEU A 287 -26.27 -17.88 14.89
CA LEU A 287 -26.28 -17.73 16.34
C LEU A 287 -25.31 -18.69 17.05
N TYR A 288 -24.73 -19.67 16.34
CA TYR A 288 -23.97 -20.79 16.92
C TYR A 288 -22.49 -20.82 16.51
N PHE A 289 -22.00 -19.87 15.70
CA PHE A 289 -20.60 -19.93 15.21
C PHE A 289 -19.55 -19.51 16.24
N LEU A 290 -19.95 -18.95 17.38
CA LEU A 290 -19.04 -18.56 18.47
C LEU A 290 -19.64 -18.88 19.84
N SER A 291 -18.77 -18.93 20.85
CA SER A 291 -19.17 -19.06 22.26
C SER A 291 -19.24 -17.69 22.94
N LYS A 292 -20.04 -17.57 24.01
CA LYS A 292 -20.10 -16.34 24.81
C LYS A 292 -18.78 -16.01 25.48
N GLU A 293 -18.07 -17.04 25.93
CA GLU A 293 -16.77 -16.90 26.58
C GLU A 293 -15.78 -16.25 25.61
N SER A 294 -15.86 -16.56 24.32
CA SER A 294 -14.99 -15.96 23.30
C SER A 294 -15.22 -14.46 23.13
N LEU A 295 -16.48 -13.99 23.13
CA LEU A 295 -16.77 -12.54 23.05
C LEU A 295 -16.37 -11.80 24.31
N SER A 296 -16.66 -12.38 25.48
CA SER A 296 -16.26 -11.80 26.76
C SER A 296 -14.74 -11.64 26.86
N LEU A 297 -13.97 -12.67 26.49
CA LEU A 297 -12.50 -12.62 26.50
C LEU A 297 -11.94 -11.59 25.50
N MET A 298 -12.54 -11.46 24.30
CA MET A 298 -12.13 -10.41 23.36
C MET A 298 -12.36 -9.02 23.92
N LEU A 299 -13.52 -8.76 24.56
CA LEU A 299 -13.77 -7.46 25.17
C LEU A 299 -12.83 -7.21 26.36
N GLU A 300 -12.62 -8.20 27.22
CA GLU A 300 -11.71 -8.10 28.37
C GLU A 300 -10.29 -7.73 27.92
N LEU A 301 -9.77 -8.36 26.86
CA LEU A 301 -8.45 -8.03 26.30
C LEU A 301 -8.41 -6.59 25.74
N ILE A 302 -9.47 -6.16 25.04
CA ILE A 302 -9.55 -4.77 24.55
C ILE A 302 -9.52 -3.78 25.72
N LEU A 303 -10.28 -4.05 26.78
CA LEU A 303 -10.38 -3.19 27.96
C LEU A 303 -9.07 -3.18 28.76
N GLU A 304 -8.40 -4.33 28.90
CA GLU A 304 -7.05 -4.41 29.48
C GLU A 304 -6.08 -3.51 28.71
N HIS A 305 -6.10 -3.53 27.38
CA HIS A 305 -5.26 -2.64 26.59
C HIS A 305 -5.63 -1.15 26.70
N THR A 306 -6.85 -0.80 27.13
CA THR A 306 -7.16 0.61 27.43
C THR A 306 -6.44 1.13 28.67
N GLU A 307 -5.87 0.25 29.50
CA GLU A 307 -5.06 0.63 30.66
C GLU A 307 -3.82 1.43 30.24
N ASP A 308 -3.27 1.16 29.05
CA ASP A 308 -2.18 1.98 28.48
C ASP A 308 -2.56 3.46 28.40
N PHE A 309 -3.84 3.78 28.16
CA PHE A 309 -4.33 5.16 28.14
C PHE A 309 -4.62 5.69 29.55
N THR A 310 -5.25 4.88 30.42
CA THR A 310 -5.65 5.35 31.75
C THR A 310 -4.46 5.50 32.69
N ASP A 311 -3.45 4.65 32.57
CA ASP A 311 -2.27 4.67 33.42
C ASP A 311 -1.20 5.65 32.92
N SER A 312 -1.34 6.11 31.68
CA SER A 312 -0.46 7.14 31.13
C SER A 312 -0.52 8.41 31.98
N ALA A 313 0.67 8.89 32.39
CA ALA A 313 0.82 10.12 33.14
C ALA A 313 0.38 11.37 32.35
N TYR A 314 0.24 11.24 31.03
CA TYR A 314 -0.06 12.35 30.12
C TYR A 314 -1.52 12.38 29.66
N THR A 315 -2.34 11.38 30.04
CA THR A 315 -3.78 11.40 29.82
C THR A 315 -4.47 12.27 30.87
N SER A 316 -5.29 13.23 30.43
CA SER A 316 -6.02 14.13 31.32
C SER A 316 -7.02 13.38 32.21
N HIS A 317 -7.35 13.94 33.37
CA HIS A 317 -8.32 13.34 34.28
C HIS A 317 -9.70 13.16 33.62
N GLU A 318 -10.17 14.19 32.91
CA GLU A 318 -11.45 14.17 32.21
C GLU A 318 -11.50 13.06 31.15
N CYS A 319 -10.45 12.91 30.34
CA CYS A 319 -10.38 11.86 29.33
C CYS A 319 -10.29 10.46 29.96
N ARG A 320 -9.51 10.30 31.04
CA ARG A 320 -9.43 9.04 31.79
C ARG A 320 -10.79 8.62 32.34
N GLU A 321 -11.55 9.55 32.93
CA GLU A 321 -12.91 9.27 33.43
C GLU A 321 -13.85 8.85 32.29
N HIS A 322 -13.82 9.53 31.15
CA HIS A 322 -14.63 9.17 29.98
C HIS A 322 -14.29 7.78 29.43
N ILE A 323 -13.00 7.43 29.31
CA ILE A 323 -12.56 6.11 28.85
C ILE A 323 -13.09 5.02 29.79
N LEU A 324 -13.00 5.22 31.11
CA LEU A 324 -13.49 4.28 32.12
C LEU A 324 -15.03 4.14 32.08
N GLU A 325 -15.75 5.25 31.88
CA GLU A 325 -17.20 5.23 31.73
C GLU A 325 -17.64 4.45 30.49
N LEU A 326 -17.04 4.72 29.32
CA LEU A 326 -17.31 4.02 28.07
C LEU A 326 -16.93 2.53 28.14
N SER A 327 -15.86 2.20 28.87
CA SER A 327 -15.44 0.82 29.12
C SER A 327 -16.50 0.06 29.93
N LYS A 328 -17.00 0.67 31.01
CA LYS A 328 -18.09 0.11 31.82
C LYS A 328 -19.39 -0.02 31.03
N GLN A 329 -19.72 0.98 30.21
CA GLN A 329 -20.90 0.96 29.34
C GLN A 329 -20.82 -0.17 28.32
N THR A 330 -19.69 -0.32 27.64
CA THR A 330 -19.47 -1.39 26.66
C THR A 330 -19.61 -2.78 27.30
N LYS A 331 -19.10 -2.97 28.52
CA LYS A 331 -19.29 -4.22 29.28
C LYS A 331 -20.76 -4.49 29.57
N THR A 332 -21.50 -3.47 29.98
CA THR A 332 -22.93 -3.58 30.29
C THR A 332 -23.75 -3.93 29.04
N GLU A 333 -23.45 -3.32 27.89
CA GLU A 333 -24.12 -3.63 26.63
C GLU A 333 -23.78 -5.04 26.12
N LEU A 334 -22.53 -5.52 26.30
CA LEU A 334 -22.19 -6.90 25.98
C LEU A 334 -22.96 -7.89 26.85
N GLU A 335 -23.11 -7.64 28.15
CA GLU A 335 -23.91 -8.49 29.05
C GLU A 335 -25.38 -8.57 28.60
N GLN A 336 -25.96 -7.44 28.17
CA GLN A 336 -27.31 -7.41 27.60
C GLN A 336 -27.39 -8.19 26.28
N LEU A 337 -26.42 -8.01 25.38
CA LEU A 337 -26.33 -8.77 24.13
C LEU A 337 -26.26 -10.28 24.40
N VAL A 338 -25.41 -10.72 25.33
CA VAL A 338 -25.29 -12.13 25.68
C VAL A 338 -26.60 -12.67 26.25
N ALA A 339 -27.31 -11.92 27.09
CA ALA A 339 -28.59 -12.35 27.64
C ALA A 339 -29.65 -12.58 26.54
N VAL A 340 -29.82 -11.61 25.63
CA VAL A 340 -30.78 -11.69 24.52
C VAL A 340 -30.37 -12.78 23.51
N TRP A 341 -29.08 -12.89 23.22
CA TRP A 341 -28.54 -13.91 22.33
C TRP A 341 -28.78 -15.34 22.86
N MET A 342 -28.53 -15.58 24.15
CA MET A 342 -28.79 -16.89 24.77
C MET A 342 -30.28 -17.23 24.79
N GLN A 343 -31.15 -16.23 24.96
CA GLN A 343 -32.58 -16.43 24.82
C GLN A 343 -32.98 -16.79 23.38
N ALA A 344 -32.39 -16.12 22.38
CA ALA A 344 -32.63 -16.38 20.97
C ALA A 344 -32.15 -17.76 20.50
N GLN A 345 -31.02 -18.27 21.02
CA GLN A 345 -30.59 -19.65 20.76
C GLN A 345 -31.61 -20.68 21.28
N ASN A 346 -32.22 -20.41 22.43
CA ASN A 346 -33.16 -21.32 23.08
C ASN A 346 -34.58 -21.27 22.50
N GLN A 347 -35.00 -20.16 21.90
CA GLN A 347 -36.37 -19.93 21.40
C GLN A 347 -36.38 -19.81 19.87
N LYS A 348 -36.85 -20.84 19.14
CA LYS A 348 -36.91 -20.89 17.66
C LYS A 348 -37.97 -19.96 17.00
N THR A 349 -38.20 -18.74 17.51
CA THR A 349 -39.35 -17.88 17.13
C THR A 349 -38.94 -16.50 16.62
N LYS A 350 -39.62 -16.02 15.57
CA LYS A 350 -39.37 -14.76 14.84
C LYS A 350 -39.33 -13.45 15.67
N VAL A 351 -39.83 -13.45 16.91
CA VAL A 351 -39.91 -12.24 17.77
C VAL A 351 -38.54 -11.88 18.38
N THR A 352 -37.58 -12.81 18.41
CA THR A 352 -36.24 -12.59 18.96
C THR A 352 -35.30 -11.78 18.05
N ASN A 353 -35.74 -11.42 16.83
CA ASN A 353 -34.86 -10.76 15.87
C ASN A 353 -34.67 -9.27 16.17
N GLU A 354 -35.72 -8.55 16.57
CA GLU A 354 -35.63 -7.09 16.78
C GLU A 354 -34.82 -6.72 18.04
N ASP A 355 -35.05 -7.43 19.15
CA ASP A 355 -34.30 -7.20 20.41
C ASP A 355 -32.82 -7.56 20.26
N LEU A 356 -32.52 -8.65 19.53
CA LEU A 356 -31.14 -9.04 19.24
C LEU A 356 -30.46 -8.02 18.33
N GLU A 357 -31.13 -7.58 17.27
CA GLU A 357 -30.60 -6.53 16.38
C GLU A 357 -30.32 -5.23 17.14
N LEU A 358 -31.23 -4.82 18.04
CA LEU A 358 -31.02 -3.65 18.88
C LEU A 358 -29.80 -3.81 19.79
N ALA A 359 -29.63 -4.98 20.44
CA ALA A 359 -28.50 -5.25 21.31
C ALA A 359 -27.16 -5.29 20.53
N ILE A 360 -27.15 -5.86 19.32
CA ILE A 360 -25.99 -5.84 18.42
C ILE A 360 -25.64 -4.40 18.06
N LEU A 361 -26.61 -3.59 17.65
CA LEU A 361 -26.39 -2.19 17.27
C LEU A 361 -25.84 -1.35 18.44
N LYS A 362 -26.40 -1.50 19.64
CA LYS A 362 -25.92 -0.79 20.84
C LYS A 362 -24.51 -1.20 21.25
N THR A 363 -24.19 -2.50 21.19
CA THR A 363 -22.85 -3.01 21.49
C THR A 363 -21.82 -2.46 20.48
N CYS A 364 -22.15 -2.50 19.18
CA CYS A 364 -21.31 -1.93 18.13
C CYS A 364 -21.16 -0.41 18.28
N GLN A 365 -22.21 0.30 18.69
CA GLN A 365 -22.15 1.75 18.92
C GLN A 365 -21.22 2.09 20.09
N CYS A 366 -21.36 1.41 21.24
CA CYS A 366 -20.55 1.70 22.43
C CYS A 366 -19.06 1.44 22.18
N ILE A 367 -18.71 0.33 21.50
CA ILE A 367 -17.31 0.06 21.18
C ILE A 367 -16.75 1.06 20.15
N ASP A 368 -17.56 1.57 19.22
CA ASP A 368 -17.16 2.65 18.30
C ASP A 368 -16.99 4.01 19.02
N GLU A 369 -17.77 4.28 20.06
CA GLU A 369 -17.62 5.46 20.93
C GLU A 369 -16.32 5.37 21.74
N LEU A 370 -16.03 4.22 22.35
CA LEU A 370 -14.74 3.97 23.01
C LEU A 370 -13.56 4.16 22.04
N LYS A 371 -13.66 3.59 20.83
CA LYS A 371 -12.66 3.78 19.78
C LYS A 371 -12.42 5.27 19.44
N LYS A 372 -13.48 6.07 19.35
CA LYS A 372 -13.40 7.51 19.07
C LYS A 372 -12.71 8.27 20.20
N GLU A 373 -13.04 7.94 21.44
CA GLU A 373 -12.44 8.58 22.61
C GLU A 373 -10.94 8.29 22.69
N LEU A 374 -10.53 7.03 22.51
CA LEU A 374 -9.12 6.64 22.49
C LEU A 374 -8.33 7.32 21.36
N HIS A 375 -8.91 7.39 20.15
CA HIS A 375 -8.30 8.10 19.03
C HIS A 375 -8.17 9.60 19.32
N SER A 376 -9.22 10.23 19.86
CA SER A 376 -9.19 11.64 20.27
C SER A 376 -8.09 11.89 21.31
N ALA A 377 -8.01 11.05 22.35
CA ALA A 377 -7.02 11.13 23.41
C ALA A 377 -5.58 11.13 22.86
N ALA A 378 -5.24 10.11 22.05
CA ALA A 378 -3.90 10.00 21.46
C ALA A 378 -3.57 11.18 20.52
N THR A 379 -4.53 11.57 19.67
CA THR A 379 -4.28 12.61 18.66
C THR A 379 -4.14 14.01 19.24
N VAL A 380 -4.96 14.37 20.24
CA VAL A 380 -4.83 15.63 20.97
C VAL A 380 -3.47 15.69 21.68
N LEU A 381 -3.11 14.62 22.37
CA LEU A 381 -1.85 14.54 23.11
C LEU A 381 -0.63 14.75 22.20
N VAL A 382 -0.57 14.04 21.07
CA VAL A 382 0.53 14.19 20.09
C VAL A 382 0.52 15.57 19.48
N THR A 383 -0.65 16.11 19.14
CA THR A 383 -0.78 17.44 18.54
C THR A 383 -0.22 18.52 19.46
N ASP A 384 -0.56 18.47 20.74
CA ASP A 384 -0.10 19.45 21.71
C ASP A 384 1.39 19.29 22.03
N LEU A 385 1.87 18.05 22.12
CA LEU A 385 3.30 17.75 22.30
C LEU A 385 4.15 18.29 21.13
N LEU A 386 3.71 18.06 19.89
CA LEU A 386 4.39 18.57 18.69
C LEU A 386 4.41 20.11 18.65
N LYS A 387 3.34 20.78 19.09
CA LYS A 387 3.32 22.25 19.23
C LYS A 387 4.30 22.71 20.31
N CYS A 388 4.31 22.08 21.48
CA CYS A 388 5.20 22.41 22.59
C CYS A 388 6.69 22.26 22.22
N HIS A 389 7.02 21.38 21.29
CA HIS A 389 8.40 21.11 20.88
C HIS A 389 8.80 21.70 19.53
N ALA A 390 7.92 22.49 18.89
CA ALA A 390 8.15 23.06 17.56
C ALA A 390 9.41 23.96 17.48
N ASP A 391 9.73 24.66 18.57
CA ASP A 391 10.88 25.60 18.61
C ASP A 391 12.21 24.92 18.97
N HIS A 392 12.20 23.63 19.29
CA HIS A 392 13.40 22.82 19.61
C HIS A 392 14.30 23.47 20.69
N ILE A 393 13.68 24.09 21.70
CA ILE A 393 14.37 24.90 22.72
C ILE A 393 15.45 24.09 23.46
N VAL A 394 15.13 22.86 23.88
CA VAL A 394 16.08 21.98 24.60
C VAL A 394 17.29 21.62 23.75
N LEU A 395 17.10 21.30 22.46
CA LEU A 395 18.21 21.00 21.55
C LEU A 395 19.11 22.22 21.32
N LYS A 396 18.52 23.41 21.16
CA LYS A 396 19.28 24.67 21.04
C LYS A 396 20.08 24.95 22.31
N ALA A 397 19.48 24.75 23.48
CA ALA A 397 20.15 24.94 24.76
C ALA A 397 21.32 23.96 24.97
N LEU A 398 21.14 22.68 24.64
CA LEU A 398 22.23 21.69 24.64
C LEU A 398 23.39 22.09 23.73
N LYS A 399 23.09 22.57 22.52
CA LYS A 399 24.12 23.08 21.58
C LYS A 399 24.90 24.25 22.17
N ILE A 400 24.22 25.19 22.83
CA ILE A 400 24.86 26.36 23.46
C ILE A 400 25.72 25.93 24.65
N ALA A 401 25.16 25.16 25.59
CA ALA A 401 25.86 24.68 26.77
C ALA A 401 27.10 23.84 26.40
N GLY A 402 27.01 23.02 25.36
CA GLY A 402 28.14 22.27 24.80
C GLY A 402 29.26 23.19 24.30
N VAL A 403 28.93 24.24 23.54
CA VAL A 403 29.95 25.20 23.04
C VAL A 403 30.59 26.00 24.17
N GLU A 404 29.85 26.27 25.24
CA GLU A 404 30.35 26.96 26.43
C GLU A 404 31.22 26.06 27.33
N GLY A 405 31.21 24.74 27.10
CA GLY A 405 31.90 23.78 27.96
C GLY A 405 31.23 23.58 29.32
N ASN A 406 29.95 23.94 29.45
CA ASN A 406 29.24 23.90 30.73
C ASN A 406 28.56 22.54 30.93
N LEU A 407 29.28 21.61 31.56
CA LEU A 407 28.80 20.25 31.85
C LEU A 407 27.57 20.22 32.76
N GLU A 408 27.45 21.15 33.72
CA GLU A 408 26.31 21.23 34.62
C GLU A 408 25.04 21.63 33.86
N ALA A 409 25.13 22.64 32.99
CA ALA A 409 24.03 23.02 32.11
C ALA A 409 23.67 21.89 31.12
N VAL A 410 24.66 21.18 30.57
CA VAL A 410 24.40 20.00 29.72
C VAL A 410 23.63 18.94 30.49
N ALA A 411 24.00 18.64 31.74
CA ALA A 411 23.27 17.68 32.57
C ALA A 411 21.82 18.12 32.84
N GLU A 412 21.59 19.40 33.14
CA GLU A 412 20.23 19.93 33.34
C GLU A 412 19.35 19.77 32.08
N TYR A 413 19.88 20.16 30.91
CA TYR A 413 19.14 20.01 29.66
C TYR A 413 19.04 18.56 29.17
N ALA A 414 19.96 17.68 29.57
CA ALA A 414 19.89 16.25 29.32
C ALA A 414 18.72 15.59 30.08
N CYS A 415 18.46 16.01 31.32
CA CYS A 415 17.26 15.62 32.06
C CYS A 415 16.00 16.05 31.31
N LYS A 416 15.92 17.31 30.87
CA LYS A 416 14.77 17.83 30.10
C LYS A 416 14.56 17.08 28.78
N LEU A 417 15.65 16.74 28.07
CA LEU A 417 15.56 15.93 26.84
C LEU A 417 15.09 14.50 27.15
N SER A 418 15.50 13.93 28.28
CA SER A 418 15.07 12.60 28.71
C SER A 418 13.58 12.56 29.05
N GLU A 419 13.06 13.60 29.71
CA GLU A 419 11.62 13.77 29.95
C GLU A 419 10.84 13.91 28.63
N GLN A 420 11.34 14.72 27.69
CA GLN A 420 10.74 14.84 26.34
C GLN A 420 10.75 13.50 25.60
N LYS A 421 11.85 12.74 25.71
CA LYS A 421 11.97 11.40 25.12
C LYS A 421 10.91 10.45 25.69
N GLU A 422 10.73 10.42 27.01
CA GLU A 422 9.73 9.56 27.66
C GLU A 422 8.31 9.91 27.22
N GLN A 423 7.99 11.22 27.13
CA GLN A 423 6.72 11.70 26.58
C GLN A 423 6.52 11.23 25.13
N LEU A 424 7.53 11.37 24.28
CA LEU A 424 7.45 11.01 22.86
C LEU A 424 7.32 9.50 22.64
N VAL A 425 8.03 8.69 23.42
CA VAL A 425 7.94 7.22 23.41
C VAL A 425 6.53 6.78 23.80
N GLU A 426 5.99 7.34 24.88
CA GLU A 426 4.65 7.03 25.38
C GLU A 426 3.56 7.37 24.35
N VAL A 427 3.60 8.56 23.73
CA VAL A 427 2.60 8.90 22.72
C VAL A 427 2.71 8.06 21.45
N CYS A 428 3.90 7.59 21.07
CA CYS A 428 4.06 6.64 19.96
C CYS A 428 3.37 5.31 20.27
N ARG A 429 3.46 4.84 21.52
CA ARG A 429 2.77 3.63 22.00
C ARG A 429 1.25 3.79 21.97
N LEU A 430 0.73 4.94 22.42
CA LEU A 430 -0.71 5.23 22.34
C LEU A 430 -1.19 5.34 20.88
N LEU A 431 -0.43 5.99 20.00
CA LEU A 431 -0.74 6.06 18.57
C LEU A 431 -0.80 4.69 17.91
N ARG A 432 0.08 3.75 18.32
CA ARG A 432 0.09 2.38 17.80
C ARG A 432 -1.28 1.72 17.95
N HIS A 433 -1.92 1.89 19.12
CA HIS A 433 -3.25 1.34 19.41
C HIS A 433 -4.37 1.86 18.53
N VAL A 434 -4.24 3.07 18.00
CA VAL A 434 -5.31 3.76 17.24
C VAL A 434 -4.98 3.95 15.76
N SER A 435 -3.82 3.46 15.31
CA SER A 435 -3.24 3.74 13.99
C SER A 435 -4.03 3.16 12.80
N GLY A 436 -4.83 2.13 13.03
CA GLY A 436 -5.84 1.65 12.08
C GLY A 436 -5.38 0.63 11.04
N THR A 437 -4.07 0.47 10.82
CA THR A 437 -3.51 -0.50 9.86
C THR A 437 -2.13 -0.98 10.30
N GLU A 438 -1.80 -2.24 10.04
CA GLU A 438 -0.49 -2.82 10.41
C GLU A 438 0.73 -2.00 9.91
N PRO A 439 0.76 -1.42 8.69
CA PRO A 439 1.87 -0.57 8.27
C PRO A 439 2.08 0.67 9.15
N LEU A 440 0.98 1.27 9.64
CA LEU A 440 1.05 2.43 10.53
C LEU A 440 1.44 2.02 11.96
N GLU A 441 1.02 0.85 12.42
CA GLU A 441 1.49 0.27 13.69
C GLU A 441 3.02 0.10 13.68
N ILE A 442 3.57 -0.47 12.60
CA ILE A 442 5.03 -0.61 12.40
C ILE A 442 5.70 0.76 12.37
N THR A 443 5.08 1.76 11.75
CA THR A 443 5.64 3.12 11.68
C THR A 443 5.64 3.79 13.06
N CYS A 444 4.63 3.54 13.90
CA CYS A 444 4.61 3.99 15.30
C CYS A 444 5.72 3.34 16.12
N MET A 445 5.91 2.02 15.98
CA MET A 445 7.02 1.30 16.64
C MET A 445 8.39 1.85 16.20
N HIS A 446 8.57 2.08 14.91
CA HIS A 446 9.80 2.67 14.38
C HIS A 446 10.07 4.07 14.97
N ALA A 447 9.01 4.88 15.15
CA ALA A 447 9.13 6.19 15.77
C ALA A 447 9.50 6.08 17.26
N GLU A 448 8.85 5.19 18.00
CA GLU A 448 9.13 4.85 19.41
C GLU A 448 10.62 4.50 19.59
N ASP A 449 11.09 3.49 18.85
CA ASP A 449 12.48 3.02 18.88
C ASP A 449 13.47 4.14 18.52
N THR A 450 13.10 4.99 17.55
CA THR A 450 13.95 6.09 17.12
C THR A 450 14.16 7.12 18.22
N PHE A 451 13.10 7.53 18.93
CA PHE A 451 13.27 8.45 20.06
C PHE A 451 14.04 7.80 21.21
N GLN A 452 13.71 6.56 21.52
CA GLN A 452 14.35 5.80 22.60
C GLN A 452 15.87 5.72 22.43
N VAL A 453 16.36 5.54 21.19
CA VAL A 453 17.80 5.45 20.90
C VAL A 453 18.44 6.83 20.67
N THR A 454 17.79 7.72 19.94
CA THR A 454 18.42 9.00 19.52
C THR A 454 18.58 9.97 20.69
N GLY A 455 17.67 9.97 21.66
CA GLY A 455 17.74 10.86 22.84
C GLY A 455 19.05 10.72 23.62
N PRO A 456 19.40 9.52 24.12
CA PRO A 456 20.68 9.26 24.79
C PRO A 456 21.90 9.60 23.92
N GLN A 457 21.82 9.37 22.61
CA GLN A 457 22.91 9.70 21.69
C GLN A 457 23.16 11.21 21.56
N ILE A 458 22.10 12.03 21.58
CA ILE A 458 22.21 13.49 21.62
C ILE A 458 22.90 13.94 22.92
N ILE A 459 22.53 13.36 24.05
CA ILE A 459 23.14 13.67 25.35
C ILE A 459 24.65 13.37 25.30
N SER A 460 25.02 12.17 24.84
CA SER A 460 26.41 11.76 24.67
C SER A 460 27.20 12.70 23.73
N ALA A 461 26.58 13.14 22.64
CA ALA A 461 27.21 14.08 21.71
C ALA A 461 27.36 15.49 22.32
N ALA A 462 26.40 15.93 23.15
CA ALA A 462 26.46 17.21 23.85
C ALA A 462 27.54 17.21 24.95
N GLU A 463 27.65 16.12 25.70
CA GLU A 463 28.73 15.90 26.68
C GLU A 463 30.11 15.91 26.00
N THR A 464 30.24 15.22 24.86
CA THR A 464 31.47 15.22 24.06
C THR A 464 31.87 16.64 23.65
N LEU A 465 30.89 17.46 23.24
CA LEU A 465 31.13 18.86 22.88
C LEU A 465 31.50 19.70 24.10
N ALA A 466 30.85 19.51 25.24
CA ALA A 466 31.17 20.22 26.48
C ALA A 466 32.58 19.89 27.01
N LEU A 467 33.05 18.66 26.84
CA LEU A 467 34.42 18.27 27.15
C LEU A 467 35.44 18.86 26.16
N HIS A 468 35.01 19.14 24.93
CA HIS A 468 35.86 19.64 23.85
C HIS A 468 35.23 20.84 23.10
N PRO A 469 35.00 21.98 23.77
CA PRO A 469 34.14 23.07 23.27
C PRO A 469 34.66 23.76 22.01
N SER A 470 35.98 23.71 21.76
CA SER A 470 36.61 24.24 20.56
C SER A 470 36.58 23.29 19.35
N SER A 471 36.12 22.05 19.52
CA SER A 471 36.10 21.04 18.46
C SER A 471 34.94 21.26 17.49
N LYS A 472 35.27 21.70 16.27
CA LYS A 472 34.31 21.80 15.17
C LYS A 472 33.67 20.45 14.84
N ILE A 473 34.43 19.36 14.97
CA ILE A 473 33.96 17.99 14.69
C ILE A 473 32.91 17.56 15.72
N ALA A 474 33.15 17.83 17.02
CA ALA A 474 32.16 17.52 18.06
C ALA A 474 30.88 18.36 17.90
N LYS A 475 31.03 19.63 17.46
CA LYS A 475 29.89 20.51 17.18
C LYS A 475 29.05 20.02 15.99
N GLU A 476 29.70 19.59 14.91
CA GLU A 476 29.06 18.98 13.76
C GLU A 476 28.34 17.68 14.16
N ASN A 477 28.98 16.85 14.99
CA ASN A 477 28.38 15.62 15.51
C ASN A 477 27.06 15.91 16.23
N LEU A 478 27.07 16.77 17.26
CA LEU A 478 25.85 17.14 17.96
C LEU A 478 24.77 17.70 17.02
N ALA A 479 25.16 18.50 16.02
CA ALA A 479 24.21 19.05 15.05
C ALA A 479 23.46 17.95 14.29
N VAL A 480 24.18 16.95 13.75
CA VAL A 480 23.59 15.83 13.00
C VAL A 480 22.60 15.01 13.86
N PHE A 481 22.95 14.72 15.12
CA PHE A 481 22.03 14.00 16.01
C PHE A 481 20.78 14.82 16.36
N CYS A 482 20.92 16.14 16.55
CA CYS A 482 19.75 17.00 16.74
C CYS A 482 18.87 17.08 15.49
N GLU A 483 19.46 17.21 14.30
CA GLU A 483 18.72 17.22 13.03
C GLU A 483 17.93 15.92 12.82
N ALA A 484 18.51 14.77 13.21
CA ALA A 484 17.81 13.49 13.16
C ALA A 484 16.56 13.47 14.07
N TRP A 485 16.63 14.08 15.25
CA TRP A 485 15.49 14.22 16.16
C TRP A 485 14.43 15.19 15.63
N GLU A 486 14.85 16.34 15.11
CA GLU A 486 13.96 17.34 14.48
C GLU A 486 13.22 16.74 13.27
N SER A 487 13.93 15.97 12.45
CA SER A 487 13.35 15.18 11.36
C SER A 487 12.33 14.17 11.89
N GLN A 488 12.62 13.47 12.99
CA GLN A 488 11.69 12.49 13.55
C GLN A 488 10.41 13.13 14.08
N LEU A 489 10.49 14.31 14.70
CA LEU A 489 9.31 15.10 15.09
C LEU A 489 8.46 15.49 13.88
N SER A 490 9.11 15.83 12.76
CA SER A 490 8.42 16.14 11.50
C SER A 490 7.75 14.90 10.91
N ASP A 491 8.42 13.75 10.95
CA ASP A 491 7.89 12.46 10.51
C ASP A 491 6.67 12.04 11.35
N MET A 492 6.69 12.31 12.67
CA MET A 492 5.53 12.11 13.53
C MET A 492 4.32 12.95 13.13
N ALA A 493 4.52 14.21 12.72
CA ALA A 493 3.42 15.06 12.26
C ALA A 493 2.78 14.53 10.97
N ILE A 494 3.57 13.87 10.11
CA ILE A 494 3.08 13.17 8.93
C ILE A 494 2.31 11.92 9.37
N LEU A 495 2.91 11.09 10.23
CA LEU A 495 2.29 9.87 10.77
C LEU A 495 0.92 10.15 11.41
N LEU A 496 0.81 11.17 12.25
CA LEU A 496 -0.45 11.59 12.87
C LEU A 496 -1.53 11.92 11.83
N ARG A 497 -1.15 12.62 10.76
CA ARG A 497 -2.07 12.94 9.66
C ARG A 497 -2.54 11.68 8.94
N GLU A 498 -1.64 10.73 8.71
CA GLU A 498 -1.99 9.46 8.08
C GLU A 498 -2.95 8.64 8.93
N ILE A 499 -2.72 8.59 10.24
CA ILE A 499 -3.60 7.92 11.21
C ILE A 499 -4.99 8.57 11.18
N ASN A 500 -5.07 9.90 11.23
CA ASN A 500 -6.33 10.63 11.10
C ASN A 500 -7.04 10.33 9.77
N ASP A 501 -6.30 10.28 8.65
CA ASP A 501 -6.87 9.93 7.35
C ASP A 501 -7.40 8.48 7.30
N VAL A 502 -6.75 7.54 8.00
CA VAL A 502 -7.29 6.17 8.14
C VAL A 502 -8.56 6.18 8.98
N PHE A 503 -8.53 6.87 10.11
CA PHE A 503 -9.65 6.93 11.04
C PHE A 503 -10.89 7.57 10.42
N GLU A 504 -10.71 8.66 9.67
CA GLU A 504 -11.78 9.34 8.94
C GLU A 504 -12.20 8.62 7.63
N GLY A 505 -11.54 7.52 7.27
CA GLY A 505 -11.82 6.79 6.03
C GLY A 505 -11.35 7.50 4.75
N ARG A 506 -10.51 8.54 4.87
CA ARG A 506 -9.87 9.27 3.76
C ARG A 506 -8.65 8.56 3.17
N ARG A 507 -8.21 7.45 3.76
CA ARG A 507 -7.06 6.66 3.26
C ARG A 507 -7.32 6.15 1.84
N GLY A 508 -6.51 6.61 0.90
CA GLY A 508 -6.71 6.41 -0.54
C GLY A 508 -7.11 7.69 -1.29
N GLU A 509 -7.31 8.80 -0.59
CA GLU A 509 -7.45 10.16 -1.16
C GLU A 509 -6.13 10.96 -1.15
N LYS A 510 -5.02 10.33 -0.71
CA LYS A 510 -3.69 10.92 -0.75
C LYS A 510 -3.35 11.34 -2.18
N ARG A 511 -3.24 12.66 -2.33
CA ARG A 511 -2.90 13.42 -3.54
C ARG A 511 -1.47 13.10 -4.00
N ALA A 512 -1.26 11.97 -4.65
CA ALA A 512 0.00 11.68 -5.36
C ALA A 512 -0.12 12.08 -6.84
N TYR A 513 -0.26 13.38 -7.09
CA TYR A 513 -0.09 13.89 -8.44
C TYR A 513 1.41 14.01 -8.72
N LEU A 514 1.95 13.04 -9.44
CA LEU A 514 3.28 13.16 -10.05
C LEU A 514 3.08 13.15 -11.57
N SER A 515 2.81 14.35 -12.08
CA SER A 515 2.83 14.81 -13.48
C SER A 515 1.66 14.44 -14.41
N LEU A 516 1.16 15.44 -15.15
CA LEU A 516 0.43 15.20 -16.39
C LEU A 516 1.40 14.64 -17.43
N PRO A 517 1.04 13.53 -18.08
CA PRO A 517 1.88 12.94 -19.10
C PRO A 517 1.93 13.80 -20.37
N ARG A 518 3.14 13.97 -20.91
CA ARG A 518 3.47 14.96 -21.95
C ARG A 518 2.64 14.80 -23.24
N PRO A 519 2.46 15.89 -23.99
CA PRO A 519 1.89 15.85 -25.33
C PRO A 519 2.84 15.14 -26.31
N GLY A 520 2.32 14.12 -27.01
CA GLY A 520 3.10 13.35 -27.98
C GLY A 520 3.55 14.21 -29.17
N LYS A 521 4.84 14.14 -29.51
CA LYS A 521 5.33 14.47 -30.85
C LYS A 521 6.18 13.31 -31.37
N HIS A 522 5.88 12.87 -32.59
CA HIS A 522 6.69 11.97 -33.39
C HIS A 522 8.03 12.64 -33.70
N ASN A 523 9.15 11.98 -33.34
CA ASN A 523 10.36 11.84 -34.16
C ASN A 523 11.47 11.11 -33.38
N ALA A 524 12.19 10.25 -34.09
CA ALA A 524 13.21 9.34 -33.59
C ALA A 524 14.38 10.06 -32.88
N SER A 525 14.47 9.94 -31.55
CA SER A 525 15.72 9.82 -30.79
C SER A 525 15.40 9.50 -29.33
N LEU A 526 15.87 8.34 -28.86
CA LEU A 526 15.67 7.84 -27.49
C LEU A 526 16.60 8.59 -26.52
N LYS A 527 16.08 9.66 -25.89
CA LYS A 527 16.58 10.16 -24.61
C LYS A 527 15.40 10.34 -23.66
N THR A 528 15.50 9.76 -22.46
CA THR A 528 14.52 9.84 -21.37
C THR A 528 14.35 11.29 -20.93
N LEU A 529 13.19 11.88 -21.22
CA LEU A 529 12.86 13.26 -20.86
C LEU A 529 12.06 13.29 -19.55
N LYS A 530 12.60 13.98 -18.54
CA LYS A 530 12.02 14.09 -17.17
C LYS A 530 10.62 14.72 -17.16
N PRO A 531 9.68 14.24 -16.32
CA PRO A 531 8.39 14.90 -16.09
C PRO A 531 8.59 16.32 -15.55
N VAL A 532 7.69 17.24 -15.93
CA VAL A 532 7.73 18.63 -15.46
C VAL A 532 6.62 18.81 -14.43
N LYS A 533 6.97 19.27 -13.22
CA LYS A 533 6.03 19.58 -12.14
C LYS A 533 5.08 20.70 -12.56
N LEU A 534 3.79 20.55 -12.25
CA LEU A 534 2.83 21.66 -12.19
C LEU A 534 3.16 22.53 -10.98
N ASP A 535 2.77 23.81 -11.01
CA ASP A 535 2.71 24.59 -9.78
C ASP A 535 1.54 24.14 -8.90
N GLY A 536 1.54 24.56 -7.63
CA GLY A 536 0.54 24.13 -6.65
C GLY A 536 -0.87 24.63 -6.92
N GLU A 537 -1.02 25.75 -7.66
CA GLU A 537 -2.31 26.38 -7.94
C GLU A 537 -3.03 25.64 -9.09
N GLU A 538 -2.31 25.35 -10.17
CA GLU A 538 -2.79 24.55 -11.31
C GLU A 538 -3.18 23.13 -10.88
N GLN A 539 -2.39 22.52 -10.00
CA GLN A 539 -2.67 21.20 -9.44
C GLN A 539 -3.93 21.20 -8.55
N GLY A 540 -4.11 22.23 -7.72
CA GLY A 540 -5.31 22.38 -6.89
C GLY A 540 -6.58 22.51 -7.72
N LYS A 541 -6.52 23.27 -8.82
CA LYS A 541 -7.65 23.49 -9.73
C LYS A 541 -8.10 22.20 -10.43
N ILE A 542 -7.16 21.44 -11.00
CA ILE A 542 -7.46 20.17 -11.69
C ILE A 542 -7.98 19.13 -10.71
N ALA A 543 -7.40 19.04 -9.50
CA ALA A 543 -7.87 18.12 -8.47
C ALA A 543 -9.30 18.43 -8.03
N LYS A 544 -9.64 19.72 -7.86
CA LYS A 544 -11.01 20.14 -7.55
C LYS A 544 -11.99 19.74 -8.64
N LEU A 545 -11.68 20.02 -9.91
CA LEU A 545 -12.52 19.64 -11.04
C LEU A 545 -12.69 18.12 -11.17
N GLY A 546 -11.62 17.36 -10.92
CA GLY A 546 -11.66 15.90 -10.88
C GLY A 546 -12.59 15.36 -9.80
N LEU A 547 -12.51 15.89 -8.58
CA LEU A 547 -13.39 15.47 -7.48
C LEU A 547 -14.86 15.77 -7.78
N GLU A 548 -15.16 16.95 -8.32
CA GLU A 548 -16.51 17.30 -8.76
C GLU A 548 -17.02 16.34 -9.85
N LEU A 549 -16.14 15.86 -10.74
CA LEU A 549 -16.47 14.86 -11.74
C LEU A 549 -16.80 13.50 -11.11
N ARG A 550 -16.05 13.07 -10.06
CA ARG A 550 -16.33 11.83 -9.31
C ARG A 550 -17.70 11.86 -8.61
N LEU A 551 -18.06 12.99 -8.01
CA LEU A 551 -19.38 13.12 -7.37
C LEU A 551 -20.49 12.97 -8.41
N LEU A 552 -20.34 13.60 -9.58
CA LEU A 552 -21.31 13.47 -10.67
C LEU A 552 -21.38 12.05 -11.26
N THR A 553 -20.28 11.30 -11.32
CA THR A 553 -20.33 9.89 -11.73
C THR A 553 -21.13 9.07 -10.72
N SER A 554 -20.91 9.29 -9.43
CA SER A 554 -21.68 8.62 -8.36
C SER A 554 -23.17 8.97 -8.43
N ASP A 555 -23.52 10.23 -8.69
CA ASP A 555 -24.91 10.67 -8.83
C ASP A 555 -25.58 9.96 -10.01
N VAL A 556 -24.91 9.92 -11.17
CA VAL A 556 -25.40 9.25 -12.37
C VAL A 556 -25.55 7.74 -12.15
N ASP A 557 -24.56 7.09 -11.55
CA ASP A 557 -24.59 5.65 -11.25
C ASP A 557 -25.78 5.33 -10.33
N SER A 558 -25.93 6.07 -9.23
CA SER A 558 -27.04 5.91 -8.29
C SER A 558 -28.42 6.12 -8.92
N GLU A 559 -28.53 7.02 -9.91
CA GLU A 559 -29.78 7.24 -10.62
C GLU A 559 -30.06 6.10 -11.61
N THR A 560 -29.04 5.58 -12.30
CA THR A 560 -29.20 4.44 -13.22
C THR A 560 -29.57 3.13 -12.51
N GLU A 561 -29.12 2.93 -11.27
CA GLU A 561 -29.49 1.77 -10.44
C GLU A 561 -30.98 1.73 -10.09
N LYS A 562 -31.67 2.89 -10.06
CA LYS A 562 -33.11 2.97 -9.75
C LYS A 562 -34.00 2.44 -10.86
N TRP A 563 -33.48 2.26 -12.07
CA TRP A 563 -34.26 1.82 -13.23
C TRP A 563 -34.48 0.30 -13.18
N GLU A 564 -35.74 -0.14 -13.29
CA GLU A 564 -36.10 -1.56 -13.31
C GLU A 564 -35.56 -2.29 -14.56
N ASP A 565 -35.45 -1.57 -15.68
CA ASP A 565 -34.95 -2.10 -16.95
C ASP A 565 -33.52 -1.61 -17.20
N GLN A 566 -32.55 -2.43 -16.78
CA GLN A 566 -31.12 -2.18 -16.97
C GLN A 566 -30.67 -2.30 -18.43
N GLU A 567 -31.50 -2.87 -19.32
CA GLU A 567 -31.21 -2.98 -20.76
C GLU A 567 -31.65 -1.75 -21.57
N SER A 568 -32.37 -0.82 -20.92
CA SER A 568 -32.80 0.46 -21.51
C SER A 568 -31.61 1.20 -22.12
N GLU A 569 -31.76 1.66 -23.38
CA GLU A 569 -30.69 2.36 -24.08
C GLU A 569 -30.24 3.63 -23.35
N ILE A 570 -31.17 4.34 -22.70
CA ILE A 570 -30.88 5.56 -21.91
C ILE A 570 -29.97 5.19 -20.72
N VAL A 571 -30.26 4.08 -20.03
CA VAL A 571 -29.50 3.59 -18.88
C VAL A 571 -28.10 3.16 -19.30
N ARG A 572 -27.99 2.34 -20.36
CA ARG A 572 -26.68 1.90 -20.89
C ARG A 572 -25.81 3.06 -21.33
N HIS A 573 -26.40 4.09 -21.96
CA HIS A 573 -25.69 5.31 -22.31
C HIS A 573 -25.25 6.12 -21.07
N GLY A 574 -26.12 6.22 -20.04
CA GLY A 574 -25.79 6.86 -18.77
C GLY A 574 -24.60 6.20 -18.06
N GLN A 575 -24.64 4.87 -17.90
CA GLN A 575 -23.57 4.07 -17.31
C GLN A 575 -22.26 4.16 -18.11
N SER A 576 -22.34 4.09 -19.44
CA SER A 576 -21.17 4.24 -20.31
C SER A 576 -20.52 5.62 -20.13
N MET A 577 -21.31 6.69 -20.16
CA MET A 577 -20.82 8.05 -19.95
C MET A 577 -20.23 8.24 -18.54
N SER A 578 -20.85 7.67 -17.51
CA SER A 578 -20.33 7.68 -16.14
C SER A 578 -18.95 7.01 -16.04
N SER A 579 -18.79 5.80 -16.59
CA SER A 579 -17.50 5.09 -16.61
C SER A 579 -16.39 5.85 -17.35
N MET A 580 -16.74 6.52 -18.47
CA MET A 580 -15.82 7.35 -19.22
C MET A 580 -15.41 8.62 -18.44
N ALA A 581 -16.36 9.30 -17.78
CA ALA A 581 -16.08 10.43 -16.91
C ALA A 581 -15.25 10.02 -15.69
N TYR A 582 -15.50 8.84 -15.12
CA TYR A 582 -14.72 8.28 -14.03
C TYR A 582 -13.26 8.02 -14.45
N SER A 583 -13.05 7.54 -15.68
CA SER A 583 -11.70 7.40 -16.24
C SER A 583 -10.96 8.73 -16.38
N MET A 584 -11.69 9.81 -16.75
CA MET A 584 -11.13 11.17 -16.77
C MET A 584 -10.86 11.71 -15.37
N TYR A 585 -11.66 11.36 -14.36
CA TYR A 585 -11.37 11.64 -12.95
C TYR A 585 -10.09 10.93 -12.50
N LEU A 586 -9.96 9.63 -12.77
CA LEU A 586 -8.74 8.88 -12.42
C LEU A 586 -7.50 9.50 -13.09
N PHE A 587 -7.62 9.99 -14.33
CA PHE A 587 -6.55 10.75 -14.98
C PHE A 587 -6.15 12.00 -14.20
N THR A 588 -7.11 12.76 -13.63
CA THR A 588 -6.79 13.92 -12.76
C THR A 588 -6.03 13.53 -11.50
N ARG A 589 -6.00 12.25 -11.14
CA ARG A 589 -5.24 11.69 -10.02
C ARG A 589 -3.93 11.02 -10.43
N GLY A 590 -3.66 10.88 -11.73
CA GLY A 590 -2.55 10.06 -12.23
C GLY A 590 -2.82 8.55 -12.16
N GLU A 591 -4.08 8.17 -11.99
CA GLU A 591 -4.56 6.78 -11.86
C GLU A 591 -5.33 6.35 -13.12
N GLY A 592 -5.68 5.06 -13.21
CA GLY A 592 -6.53 4.55 -14.30
C GLY A 592 -5.79 4.30 -15.62
N LEU A 593 -6.57 4.07 -16.69
CA LEU A 593 -6.07 3.63 -18.00
C LEU A 593 -5.52 4.76 -18.88
N LEU A 594 -5.92 6.01 -18.62
CA LEU A 594 -5.47 7.16 -19.39
C LEU A 594 -4.06 7.55 -18.90
N LYS A 595 -3.05 7.36 -19.75
CA LYS A 595 -1.63 7.53 -19.42
C LYS A 595 -1.00 8.72 -20.12
N THR A 596 -1.69 9.40 -21.03
CA THR A 596 -1.20 10.58 -21.75
C THR A 596 -2.27 11.69 -21.82
N THR A 597 -1.84 12.95 -21.97
CA THR A 597 -2.77 14.04 -22.29
C THR A 597 -3.51 13.81 -23.62
N GLN A 598 -2.90 13.05 -24.54
CA GLN A 598 -3.56 12.62 -25.77
C GLN A 598 -4.66 11.59 -25.48
N ASP A 599 -4.44 10.66 -24.55
CA ASP A 599 -5.46 9.71 -24.11
C ASP A 599 -6.65 10.45 -23.50
N LEU A 600 -6.40 11.48 -22.69
CA LEU A 600 -7.46 12.33 -22.16
C LEU A 600 -8.24 13.03 -23.28
N PHE A 601 -7.56 13.60 -24.29
CA PHE A 601 -8.25 14.27 -25.40
C PHE A 601 -9.06 13.29 -26.24
N HIS A 602 -8.54 12.08 -26.47
CA HIS A 602 -9.28 11.03 -27.15
C HIS A 602 -10.48 10.58 -26.31
N GLN A 603 -10.31 10.37 -25.01
CA GLN A 603 -11.40 10.02 -24.10
C GLN A 603 -12.50 11.10 -24.09
N ALA A 604 -12.10 12.38 -24.07
CA ALA A 604 -13.03 13.51 -24.15
C ALA A 604 -13.81 13.54 -25.48
N GLU A 605 -13.18 13.16 -26.59
CA GLU A 605 -13.84 13.02 -27.89
C GLU A 605 -14.84 11.87 -27.91
N VAL A 606 -14.45 10.71 -27.39
CA VAL A 606 -15.33 9.53 -27.29
C VAL A 606 -16.51 9.82 -26.37
N PHE A 607 -16.26 10.46 -25.22
CA PHE A 607 -17.28 10.89 -24.27
C PHE A 607 -18.26 11.89 -24.90
N ALA A 608 -17.77 12.90 -25.63
CA ALA A 608 -18.61 13.84 -26.36
C ALA A 608 -19.48 13.14 -27.41
N THR A 609 -18.92 12.16 -28.11
CA THR A 609 -19.65 11.37 -29.11
C THR A 609 -20.75 10.53 -28.46
N ALA A 610 -20.50 9.98 -27.27
CA ALA A 610 -21.51 9.26 -26.50
C ALA A 610 -22.64 10.17 -26.02
N GLY A 611 -22.33 11.40 -25.59
CA GLY A 611 -23.32 12.42 -25.27
C GLY A 611 -24.25 12.75 -26.44
N LEU A 612 -23.71 12.91 -27.64
CA LEU A 612 -24.51 13.14 -28.86
C LEU A 612 -25.39 11.94 -29.23
N LYS A 613 -24.89 10.71 -29.05
CA LYS A 613 -25.69 9.49 -29.25
C LYS A 613 -26.85 9.42 -28.25
N LEU A 614 -26.59 9.73 -26.98
CA LEU A 614 -27.63 9.80 -25.96
C LEU A 614 -28.67 10.87 -26.31
N SER A 615 -28.28 12.06 -26.77
CA SER A 615 -29.22 13.08 -27.24
C SER A 615 -30.16 12.57 -28.34
N ALA A 616 -29.66 11.75 -29.29
CA ALA A 616 -30.49 11.14 -30.32
C ALA A 616 -31.49 10.13 -29.74
N VAL A 617 -31.06 9.29 -28.78
CA VAL A 617 -31.94 8.37 -28.05
C VAL A 617 -33.01 9.14 -27.26
N LEU A 618 -32.63 10.23 -26.61
CA LEU A 618 -33.54 11.09 -25.84
C LEU A 618 -34.56 11.81 -26.74
N HIS A 619 -34.19 12.23 -27.94
CA HIS A 619 -35.15 12.75 -28.93
C HIS A 619 -36.13 11.67 -29.40
N ALA A 620 -35.66 10.44 -29.63
CA ALA A 620 -36.54 9.33 -29.98
C ALA A 620 -37.51 8.98 -28.83
N PHE A 621 -37.06 9.14 -27.58
CA PHE A 621 -37.90 9.02 -26.39
C PHE A 621 -38.90 10.18 -26.27
N SER A 622 -38.48 11.44 -26.50
CA SER A 622 -39.38 12.60 -26.39
C SER A 622 -40.54 12.54 -27.38
N ASN A 623 -40.34 11.93 -28.56
CA ASN A 623 -41.40 11.73 -29.55
C ASN A 623 -42.50 10.76 -29.08
N GLN A 624 -42.25 9.98 -28.02
CA GLN A 624 -43.21 9.05 -27.43
C GLN A 624 -43.99 9.65 -26.25
N LEU A 625 -43.65 10.87 -25.82
CA LEU A 625 -44.28 11.54 -24.69
C LEU A 625 -45.54 12.34 -25.11
N GLU A 626 -46.31 12.79 -24.12
CA GLU A 626 -47.40 13.75 -24.29
C GLU A 626 -46.86 15.18 -24.43
N ASP A 627 -47.61 16.08 -25.07
CA ASP A 627 -47.12 17.42 -25.44
C ASP A 627 -46.78 18.33 -24.25
N ASP A 628 -47.41 18.15 -23.08
CA ASP A 628 -47.14 18.98 -21.90
C ASP A 628 -45.77 18.69 -21.24
N ASP A 629 -45.25 17.46 -21.40
CA ASP A 629 -43.99 17.01 -20.77
C ASP A 629 -42.77 17.15 -21.70
N LYS A 630 -43.00 17.29 -23.01
CA LYS A 630 -41.95 17.41 -24.04
C LYS A 630 -41.05 18.65 -23.89
N PRO A 631 -41.57 19.86 -23.63
CA PRO A 631 -40.74 21.07 -23.64
C PRO A 631 -39.62 21.03 -22.59
N LEU A 632 -39.91 20.46 -21.42
CA LEU A 632 -38.94 20.34 -20.32
C LEU A 632 -37.75 19.44 -20.71
N LEU A 633 -38.03 18.31 -21.38
CA LEU A 633 -37.01 17.37 -21.81
C LEU A 633 -36.21 17.91 -23.00
N LEU A 634 -36.87 18.57 -23.97
CA LEU A 634 -36.19 19.15 -25.15
C LEU A 634 -35.16 20.21 -24.77
N VAL A 635 -35.46 21.06 -23.77
CA VAL A 635 -34.53 22.07 -23.26
C VAL A 635 -33.24 21.44 -22.72
N GLU A 636 -33.33 20.31 -22.01
CA GLU A 636 -32.15 19.63 -21.49
C GLU A 636 -31.41 18.82 -22.57
N ILE A 637 -32.12 18.29 -23.58
CA ILE A 637 -31.50 17.65 -24.74
C ILE A 637 -30.67 18.67 -25.54
N ASP A 638 -31.20 19.87 -25.80
CA ASP A 638 -30.49 20.92 -26.54
C ASP A 638 -29.22 21.37 -25.79
N LYS A 639 -29.29 21.47 -24.45
CA LYS A 639 -28.11 21.71 -23.61
C LYS A 639 -27.09 20.59 -23.74
N LEU A 640 -27.53 19.33 -23.68
CA LEU A 640 -26.64 18.16 -23.82
C LEU A 640 -25.93 18.15 -25.19
N ILE A 641 -26.65 18.47 -26.27
CA ILE A 641 -26.09 18.59 -27.63
C ILE A 641 -25.03 19.69 -27.68
N SER A 642 -25.39 20.90 -27.24
CA SER A 642 -24.50 22.06 -27.27
C SER A 642 -23.20 21.80 -26.48
N MET A 643 -23.31 21.26 -25.26
CA MET A 643 -22.13 20.98 -24.44
C MET A 643 -21.26 19.86 -25.01
N SER A 644 -21.88 18.81 -25.56
CA SER A 644 -21.15 17.70 -26.21
C SER A 644 -20.41 18.18 -27.47
N GLN A 645 -21.03 19.01 -28.30
CA GLN A 645 -20.38 19.62 -29.47
C GLN A 645 -19.21 20.52 -29.07
N GLN A 646 -19.38 21.35 -28.04
CA GLN A 646 -18.29 22.20 -27.53
C GLN A 646 -17.11 21.39 -27.00
N LEU A 647 -17.37 20.30 -26.27
CA LEU A 647 -16.33 19.39 -25.80
C LEU A 647 -15.61 18.72 -26.98
N GLN A 648 -16.36 18.26 -27.99
CA GLN A 648 -15.79 17.63 -29.18
C GLN A 648 -14.88 18.58 -29.97
N ILE A 649 -15.29 19.84 -30.17
CA ILE A 649 -14.48 20.88 -30.81
C ILE A 649 -13.20 21.12 -30.00
N THR A 650 -13.33 21.24 -28.67
CA THR A 650 -12.20 21.46 -27.77
C THR A 650 -11.21 20.30 -27.84
N ALA A 651 -11.69 19.06 -27.77
CA ALA A 651 -10.87 17.85 -27.82
C ALA A 651 -10.11 17.72 -29.16
N LYS A 652 -10.73 18.11 -30.28
CA LYS A 652 -10.15 18.06 -31.63
C LYS A 652 -9.21 19.23 -31.96
N ALA A 653 -9.28 20.33 -31.21
CA ALA A 653 -8.48 21.52 -31.51
C ALA A 653 -6.97 21.22 -31.42
N PRO A 654 -6.17 21.49 -32.47
CA PRO A 654 -4.74 21.30 -32.41
C PRO A 654 -4.12 22.31 -31.45
N VAL A 655 -3.22 21.85 -30.59
CA VAL A 655 -2.49 22.70 -29.65
C VAL A 655 -1.00 22.33 -29.68
N GLN A 656 -0.14 23.34 -29.64
CA GLN A 656 1.30 23.16 -29.65
C GLN A 656 1.94 24.01 -28.56
N GLY A 657 2.85 23.42 -27.79
CA GLY A 657 3.51 24.08 -26.68
C GLY A 657 2.87 23.75 -25.32
N LYS A 658 3.67 23.88 -24.26
CA LYS A 658 3.35 23.42 -22.91
C LYS A 658 2.07 24.06 -22.35
N ILE A 659 1.98 25.40 -22.37
CA ILE A 659 0.88 26.15 -21.74
C ILE A 659 -0.48 25.88 -22.43
N PRO A 660 -0.60 25.96 -23.78
CA PRO A 660 -1.88 25.65 -24.44
C PRO A 660 -2.40 24.22 -24.20
N ILE A 661 -1.50 23.26 -24.00
CA ILE A 661 -1.87 21.86 -23.72
C ILE A 661 -2.46 21.72 -22.32
N PHE A 662 -1.93 22.42 -21.33
CA PHE A 662 -2.52 22.47 -19.99
C PHE A 662 -3.89 23.16 -19.98
N THR A 663 -4.02 24.30 -20.66
CA THR A 663 -5.32 24.97 -20.81
C THR A 663 -6.35 24.05 -21.47
N LYS A 664 -5.93 23.26 -22.47
CA LYS A 664 -6.81 22.28 -23.12
C LYS A 664 -7.23 21.14 -22.19
N VAL A 665 -6.32 20.62 -21.36
CA VAL A 665 -6.63 19.60 -20.33
C VAL A 665 -7.69 20.12 -19.36
N ASP A 666 -7.47 21.30 -18.78
CA ASP A 666 -8.40 21.97 -17.86
C ASP A 666 -9.79 22.16 -18.50
N THR A 667 -9.80 22.67 -19.74
CA THR A 667 -11.04 22.91 -20.49
C THR A 667 -11.77 21.61 -20.82
N CYS A 668 -11.07 20.52 -21.16
CA CYS A 668 -11.69 19.22 -21.43
C CYS A 668 -12.36 18.64 -20.19
N ILE A 669 -11.70 18.71 -19.03
CA ILE A 669 -12.27 18.23 -17.75
C ILE A 669 -13.49 19.07 -17.36
N LEU A 670 -13.36 20.41 -17.45
CA LEU A 670 -14.46 21.34 -17.14
C LEU A 670 -15.69 21.12 -18.03
N LYS A 671 -15.49 20.94 -19.34
CA LYS A 671 -16.60 20.70 -20.28
C LYS A 671 -17.23 19.32 -20.09
N THR A 672 -16.43 18.29 -19.75
CA THR A 672 -16.94 16.95 -19.39
C THR A 672 -17.83 17.02 -18.16
N ARG A 673 -17.40 17.73 -17.12
CA ARG A 673 -18.22 18.01 -15.93
C ARG A 673 -19.55 18.67 -16.30
N GLY A 674 -19.52 19.66 -17.19
CA GLY A 674 -20.73 20.33 -17.66
C GLY A 674 -21.74 19.38 -18.31
N VAL A 675 -21.26 18.45 -19.16
CA VAL A 675 -22.09 17.39 -19.76
C VAL A 675 -22.67 16.46 -18.67
N MET A 676 -21.85 16.06 -17.69
CA MET A 676 -22.31 15.21 -16.58
C MET A 676 -23.38 15.86 -15.71
N ILE A 677 -23.33 17.19 -15.50
CA ILE A 677 -24.39 17.94 -14.79
C ILE A 677 -25.72 17.85 -15.54
N VAL A 678 -25.71 18.00 -16.87
CA VAL A 678 -26.92 17.86 -17.67
C VAL A 678 -27.43 16.42 -17.61
N LEU A 679 -26.53 15.43 -17.70
CA LEU A 679 -26.89 14.01 -17.60
C LEU A 679 -27.57 13.67 -16.26
N ALA A 680 -27.01 14.14 -15.14
CA ALA A 680 -27.56 13.94 -13.80
C ALA A 680 -28.96 14.58 -13.62
N ARG A 681 -29.31 15.58 -14.44
CA ARG A 681 -30.65 16.19 -14.46
C ARG A 681 -31.62 15.49 -15.39
N VAL A 682 -31.13 15.02 -16.54
CA VAL A 682 -31.96 14.38 -17.57
C VAL A 682 -32.42 12.99 -17.12
N LEU A 683 -31.55 12.19 -16.49
CA LEU A 683 -31.89 10.82 -16.09
C LEU A 683 -33.10 10.73 -15.15
N PRO A 684 -33.21 11.52 -14.07
CA PRO A 684 -34.41 11.52 -13.22
C PRO A 684 -35.68 11.98 -13.96
N VAL A 685 -35.55 12.93 -14.88
CA VAL A 685 -36.68 13.41 -15.70
C VAL A 685 -37.17 12.29 -16.60
N CYS A 686 -36.27 11.62 -17.32
CA CYS A 686 -36.60 10.46 -18.15
C CYS A 686 -37.21 9.32 -17.35
N TYR A 687 -36.69 9.04 -16.15
CA TYR A 687 -37.21 7.99 -15.27
C TYR A 687 -38.66 8.25 -14.86
N ARG A 688 -38.96 9.47 -14.40
CA ARG A 688 -40.33 9.87 -14.01
C ARG A 688 -41.30 9.79 -15.20
N LEU A 689 -40.87 10.27 -16.38
CA LEU A 689 -41.70 10.26 -17.59
C LEU A 689 -41.94 8.84 -18.11
N GLN A 690 -40.94 7.96 -18.01
CA GLN A 690 -41.10 6.56 -18.38
C GLN A 690 -42.10 5.85 -17.43
N ARG A 691 -42.06 6.13 -16.12
CA ARG A 691 -43.05 5.61 -15.17
C ARG A 691 -44.46 6.13 -15.44
N LYS A 692 -44.62 7.43 -15.73
CA LYS A 692 -45.90 8.03 -16.11
C LYS A 692 -46.47 7.37 -17.38
N HIS A 693 -45.63 7.17 -18.40
CA HIS A 693 -46.03 6.52 -19.66
C HIS A 693 -46.38 5.03 -19.48
N LYS A 694 -45.65 4.28 -18.63
CA LYS A 694 -45.99 2.88 -18.28
C LYS A 694 -47.31 2.78 -17.50
N ALA A 695 -47.63 3.76 -16.66
CA ALA A 695 -48.88 3.80 -15.91
C ALA A 695 -50.10 4.21 -16.78
N GLY A 696 -49.88 4.99 -17.85
CA GLY A 696 -50.94 5.43 -18.77
C GLY A 696 -51.31 4.45 -19.89
N ASN A 697 -50.42 3.54 -20.29
CA ASN A 697 -50.63 2.63 -21.42
C ASN A 697 -51.29 1.28 -21.05
N GLY A 698 -52.40 1.36 -20.32
CA GLY A 698 -53.33 0.25 -20.12
C GLY A 698 -54.28 0.01 -21.29
N CYS A 699 -53.83 0.01 -22.56
CA CYS A 699 -54.56 -0.63 -23.67
C CYS A 699 -53.70 -0.77 -24.95
N LEU A 700 -53.44 -2.01 -25.36
CA LEU A 700 -53.07 -2.51 -26.70
C LEU A 700 -52.09 -1.68 -27.57
N ARG A 701 -50.79 -2.04 -27.52
CA ARG A 701 -49.95 -2.16 -28.74
C ARG A 701 -48.80 -3.16 -28.55
N SER A 702 -48.66 -4.09 -29.50
CA SER A 702 -47.75 -5.25 -29.44
C SER A 702 -46.26 -4.90 -29.58
N PRO A 703 -45.33 -5.79 -29.19
CA PRO A 703 -43.89 -5.49 -29.13
C PRO A 703 -43.23 -5.61 -30.50
N ARG A 704 -42.44 -4.60 -30.90
CA ARG A 704 -41.47 -4.74 -32.00
C ARG A 704 -40.09 -5.01 -31.43
N THR A 705 -39.69 -6.26 -31.62
CA THR A 705 -38.37 -6.85 -31.44
C THR A 705 -37.26 -6.06 -32.13
N TRP A 706 -36.18 -5.77 -31.40
CA TRP A 706 -34.88 -5.41 -32.00
C TRP A 706 -34.16 -6.68 -32.45
N LYS A 707 -33.87 -6.81 -33.74
CA LYS A 707 -32.88 -7.76 -34.27
C LYS A 707 -31.79 -7.02 -35.04
N ALA A 708 -30.57 -7.28 -34.59
CA ALA A 708 -29.22 -7.10 -35.11
C ALA A 708 -28.99 -6.52 -36.52
N ASN A 709 -27.91 -5.73 -36.63
CA ASN A 709 -26.94 -5.90 -37.71
C ASN A 709 -25.50 -5.85 -37.15
N ARG A 710 -24.74 -6.90 -37.45
CA ARG A 710 -23.31 -7.07 -37.15
C ARG A 710 -22.47 -6.24 -38.12
N LEU A 711 -21.34 -5.72 -37.64
CA LEU A 711 -20.14 -5.52 -38.45
C LEU A 711 -18.92 -6.00 -37.68
N GLN A 712 -17.96 -6.51 -38.46
CA GLN A 712 -16.94 -7.48 -38.13
C GLN A 712 -15.82 -7.00 -37.20
N THR A 713 -15.37 -7.96 -36.41
CA THR A 713 -14.05 -8.17 -35.79
C THR A 713 -12.86 -7.60 -36.57
N VAL A 714 -11.95 -6.92 -35.85
CA VAL A 714 -10.50 -7.16 -35.96
C VAL A 714 -9.91 -7.16 -34.55
N THR A 715 -9.48 -8.35 -34.14
CA THR A 715 -8.65 -8.66 -32.97
C THR A 715 -7.23 -8.15 -33.15
N ASN A 716 -6.59 -7.67 -32.09
CA ASN A 716 -5.17 -7.90 -31.84
C ASN A 716 -4.83 -7.77 -30.33
N GLU A 717 -4.45 -8.91 -29.78
CA GLU A 717 -3.54 -9.15 -28.65
C GLU A 717 -2.19 -8.41 -28.92
N ASP A 718 -1.26 -8.11 -28.02
CA ASP A 718 -0.96 -8.56 -26.65
C ASP A 718 0.26 -7.76 -26.13
N ASN A 719 0.44 -7.72 -24.80
CA ASN A 719 1.73 -7.75 -24.05
C ASN A 719 2.70 -6.55 -24.09
N LEU A 720 3.56 -6.28 -23.09
CA LEU A 720 3.72 -6.49 -21.63
C LEU A 720 5.04 -5.76 -21.26
N ASP A 721 5.25 -5.50 -19.96
CA ASP A 721 6.50 -5.08 -19.28
C ASP A 721 6.90 -3.58 -19.42
N GLY A 722 7.27 -2.82 -18.37
CA GLY A 722 7.43 -3.05 -16.94
C GLY A 722 8.23 -1.87 -16.30
N LYS A 723 8.05 -1.63 -14.98
CA LYS A 723 8.92 -0.85 -14.03
C LYS A 723 8.96 0.69 -14.19
N SER A 724 9.17 1.53 -13.17
CA SER A 724 9.20 1.46 -11.70
C SER A 724 9.09 2.91 -11.21
N VAL A 725 8.53 3.07 -10.01
CA VAL A 725 8.29 4.30 -9.27
C VAL A 725 9.50 4.64 -8.38
N GLU A 726 9.61 5.94 -8.05
CA GLU A 726 10.40 6.55 -6.97
C GLU A 726 11.92 6.68 -7.13
N ALA A 727 12.31 7.86 -7.61
CA ALA A 727 13.64 8.42 -7.40
C ALA A 727 13.78 8.86 -5.93
N PHE A 728 14.48 8.01 -5.18
CA PHE A 728 15.04 8.25 -3.85
C PHE A 728 15.99 9.46 -3.85
N GLY A 729 16.23 10.02 -2.66
CA GLY A 729 17.19 11.09 -2.34
C GLY A 729 18.67 10.73 -2.55
N VAL A 730 18.99 9.91 -3.56
CA VAL A 730 20.34 9.53 -3.99
C VAL A 730 21.22 10.77 -4.20
N LYS A 731 20.64 11.89 -4.64
CA LYS A 731 21.37 13.15 -4.83
C LYS A 731 21.97 13.73 -3.54
N SER A 732 21.36 13.48 -2.38
CA SER A 732 21.87 13.99 -1.09
C SER A 732 23.11 13.19 -0.64
N LEU A 733 23.09 11.88 -0.88
CA LEU A 733 24.19 10.97 -0.58
C LEU A 733 25.34 11.08 -1.60
N GLU A 734 25.03 11.17 -2.91
CA GLU A 734 26.01 11.46 -3.98
C GLU A 734 26.72 12.80 -3.75
N HIS A 735 25.99 13.83 -3.33
CA HIS A 735 26.57 15.15 -3.03
C HIS A 735 27.49 15.10 -1.79
N HIS A 736 27.18 14.24 -0.81
CA HIS A 736 28.04 14.05 0.36
C HIS A 736 29.30 13.22 0.06
N VAL A 737 29.17 12.16 -0.73
CA VAL A 737 30.32 11.35 -1.20
C VAL A 737 31.24 12.19 -2.10
N ALA A 738 30.68 13.04 -2.97
CA ALA A 738 31.45 13.98 -3.80
C ALA A 738 32.18 15.06 -2.99
N ASN A 739 31.63 15.49 -1.84
CA ASN A 739 32.28 16.44 -0.95
C ASN A 739 33.43 15.81 -0.14
N LEU A 740 33.41 14.49 0.10
CA LEU A 740 34.52 13.77 0.74
C LEU A 740 35.77 13.70 -0.15
N THR A 741 35.59 13.58 -1.48
CA THR A 741 36.70 13.66 -2.45
C THR A 741 37.35 15.05 -2.54
N PHE A 742 36.72 16.11 -2.02
CA PHE A 742 37.31 17.46 -2.02
C PHE A 742 38.31 17.68 -0.86
N LEU A 743 38.29 16.82 0.16
CA LEU A 743 39.20 16.87 1.32
C LEU A 743 40.55 16.17 1.07
N GLU A 744 40.78 15.59 -0.11
CA GLU A 744 42.12 15.13 -0.52
C GLU A 744 43.07 16.29 -0.90
N SER A 745 42.61 17.55 -0.84
CA SER A 745 43.38 18.72 -1.31
C SER A 745 43.58 19.86 -0.29
N LYS A 746 43.33 19.65 1.01
CA LYS A 746 43.69 20.62 2.05
C LYS A 746 44.19 20.00 3.36
#